data_AF-A0A939XN63-F1
#
_entry.id   AF-A0A939XN63-F1
#
_cell.length_a   1.000
_cell.length_b   1.000
_cell.length_c   1.000
_cell.angle_alpha   90.00
_cell.angle_beta   90.00
_cell.angle_gamma   90.00
#
_symmetry.space_group_name_H-M   'P 1'
#
loop_
_entity.id
_entity.type
_entity.pdbx_description
1 polymer ?
#
loop_
_entity_poly.entity_id
_entity_poly.type
_entity_poly.pdbx_seq_one_letter_code
_entity_poly.pdbx_strand_id
1 'polypeptide(L)'
;KSQTITNIIANALYRGKRVLFVAQKAAALEVVRTRLDKLGLSPFCLDVFSNKANKTQVLAQLSNCTQVTRYKSPADFEIDTKRLMELRREFNGVMDATHQKLSCGLSMYDAISQYVAMGDDVDGDIPFPANIVATTNQADVTAWFDAVNEAAVICKSSGNPIDNPLNILSPNDYNTDSASIIAGLCQKSAQTCSELGKSIAECNELIKVNEPDSENRYIAYRQLLADIAALSVMTSKAASFSDNDGKSAQYFQAIQHGKNASEIRSKILRNFKPEILSQDWTQLKLEWEQSIGKFFIMRYFAQKGIKKELAKYSISAGGNVPDPGETFNLIAQYKAENIEAEKFRELTEFFDGVDADDWASKEQMLRDVLNINSDIKQVSGSPIEYQQIKQNFASMFAQGFGMFRDFYAQKFNNFTALAAQTDAENAQLLQTAGLAPDATAQNTGSNSLVDNRKLILEKIAANIHRLKDWYIYLTVRRKAASLNMQFTTNYFDQTNSNPDTWLPKFKKSFYKAVVEHVFANAKELQLFKGELFDDKLKRYRELNDKYMELVKAELYANLASNAPDFSVEASKNSEPGILMKNIRNNGRGTSIRNIFDQLPNLLPRLCPCMLMSPMSVAQYLTLTDKPQFDLTIFDEASQMPTSDAVGAIARSENVIITGDPKQMPPTSFFSSAQTDEENIEIEDLESILDDALALNIKSRNLLWHYRSKHESLITFSNHEYYDNSLLTFPSPDNRTSKVTLVKVDGYYDRSKSRCNPAEAKAVIAEVERRLSDPELSKRSIGIVTFSIVQQHLIDDMLTDLFAQKPNLEAIANNEQEPLFCKNLESVQGDERDVILFSVGYGPDKDGKVSMNFGPLNQKGGERRLNVAVSRARYEMKIFSTLTADMIDTNRTAAVGVAGLKKFLAFAEHGVSGIRGNANTAVNEVAKDISRALRKKGYESDVQVGCSGFRVDVAVCDPDDKERYILAVLTDSNEPSRTRTARDREICQPSVLKMLGWNVMKVWSADWYNDREAVLTKITDAIESIKSPLQIEEDEPIKYEIKQELADPIPAAQSNPDGIQKLDYVQATLNAMAITDRDFYSGKYFPAICQEVQNLVDTESPLTEDYLRKRITTAWYLYPSEDFEKVYGAIMSAVKHSATVENSVRVIWKAGDGPSTCKYFRTDDIREGIDVPPVEFINAIRYVLQSAMSLPETDLRRQTITALGFKRTGSNLAVAFANALAVLTGSGEVVERGGVYMMG
;
A
#
# COMPACT_ATOMS: atom_id res chain seq x y z
N LYS A 1 0.58 -4.66 29.41
CA LYS A 1 1.33 -5.86 29.86
C LYS A 1 0.40 -7.05 30.15
N SER A 2 -0.37 -7.06 31.24
CA SER A 2 -1.21 -8.22 31.63
C SER A 2 -2.17 -8.70 30.53
N GLN A 3 -2.80 -7.80 29.77
CA GLN A 3 -3.61 -8.19 28.60
C GLN A 3 -2.81 -8.95 27.53
N THR A 4 -1.57 -8.54 27.27
CA THR A 4 -0.67 -9.22 26.32
C THR A 4 -0.33 -10.62 26.82
N ILE A 5 -0.04 -10.76 28.12
CA ILE A 5 0.21 -12.05 28.78
C ILE A 5 -1.01 -12.96 28.63
N THR A 6 -2.21 -12.48 28.98
CA THR A 6 -3.46 -13.25 28.82
C THR A 6 -3.66 -13.70 27.38
N ASN A 7 -3.42 -12.83 26.39
CA ASN A 7 -3.52 -13.20 24.97
C ASN A 7 -2.49 -14.28 24.57
N ILE A 8 -1.25 -14.22 25.10
CA ILE A 8 -0.22 -15.23 24.87
C ILE A 8 -0.66 -16.57 25.47
N ILE A 9 -1.15 -16.57 26.72
CA ILE A 9 -1.67 -17.76 27.39
C ILE A 9 -2.81 -18.36 26.57
N ALA A 10 -3.84 -17.58 26.24
CA ALA A 10 -4.99 -18.05 25.47
C ALA A 10 -4.58 -18.65 24.11
N ASN A 11 -3.66 -18.01 23.38
CA ASN A 11 -3.17 -18.55 22.11
C ASN A 11 -2.28 -19.79 22.28
N ALA A 12 -1.50 -19.89 23.36
CA ALA A 12 -0.72 -21.09 23.67
C ALA A 12 -1.65 -22.27 23.99
N LEU A 13 -2.67 -22.04 24.82
CA LEU A 13 -3.71 -23.02 25.16
C LEU A 13 -4.49 -23.47 23.92
N TYR A 14 -4.87 -22.55 23.03
CA TYR A 14 -5.52 -22.89 21.75
C TYR A 14 -4.69 -23.86 20.89
N ARG A 15 -3.36 -23.75 20.96
CA ARG A 15 -2.40 -24.60 20.25
C ARG A 15 -2.05 -25.88 21.01
N GLY A 16 -2.77 -26.21 22.08
CA GLY A 16 -2.53 -27.39 22.90
C GLY A 16 -1.27 -27.34 23.76
N LYS A 17 -0.70 -26.15 24.00
CA LYS A 17 0.50 -26.00 24.83
C LYS A 17 0.17 -25.89 26.32
N ARG A 18 1.01 -26.49 27.15
CA ARG A 18 1.02 -26.41 28.62
C ARG A 18 1.79 -25.16 29.04
N VAL A 19 1.16 -24.33 29.86
CA VAL A 19 1.67 -23.02 30.26
C VAL A 19 1.83 -22.93 31.78
N LEU A 20 3.00 -22.52 32.24
CA LEU A 20 3.26 -22.15 33.62
C LEU A 20 3.43 -20.62 33.71
N PHE A 21 2.52 -19.95 34.40
CA PHE A 21 2.63 -18.52 34.69
C PHE A 21 3.17 -18.34 36.12
N VAL A 22 4.23 -17.55 36.24
CA VAL A 22 4.95 -17.34 37.50
C VAL A 22 5.03 -15.86 37.84
N ALA A 23 4.64 -15.51 39.07
CA ALA A 23 4.77 -14.15 39.59
C ALA A 23 5.11 -14.16 41.08
N GLN A 24 5.89 -13.15 41.54
CA GLN A 24 6.29 -13.03 42.96
C GLN A 24 5.12 -12.56 43.86
N LYS A 25 4.23 -11.71 43.34
CA LYS A 25 3.16 -11.03 44.10
C LYS A 25 1.77 -11.57 43.74
N ALA A 26 0.90 -11.71 44.75
CA ALA A 26 -0.47 -12.22 44.59
C ALA A 26 -1.28 -11.38 43.61
N ALA A 27 -1.14 -10.05 43.73
CA ALA A 27 -1.88 -9.09 42.93
C ALA A 27 -1.59 -9.25 41.42
N ALA A 28 -0.34 -9.52 41.03
CA ALA A 28 0.01 -9.73 39.62
C ALA A 28 -0.68 -10.98 39.05
N LEU A 29 -0.73 -12.04 39.85
CA LEU A 29 -1.39 -13.29 39.52
C LEU A 29 -2.91 -13.13 39.42
N GLU A 30 -3.51 -12.47 40.40
CA GLU A 30 -4.94 -12.20 40.45
C GLU A 30 -5.44 -11.39 39.24
N VAL A 31 -4.63 -10.43 38.77
CA VAL A 31 -4.94 -9.64 37.56
C VAL A 31 -5.00 -10.51 36.31
N VAL A 32 -4.08 -11.47 36.14
CA VAL A 32 -4.08 -12.38 34.99
C VAL A 32 -5.20 -13.41 35.13
N ARG A 33 -5.39 -13.96 36.34
CA ARG A 33 -6.48 -14.90 36.68
C ARG A 33 -7.85 -14.30 36.34
N THR A 34 -8.14 -13.11 36.84
CA THR A 34 -9.40 -12.40 36.56
C THR A 34 -9.64 -12.18 35.07
N ARG A 35 -8.57 -11.94 34.28
CA ARG A 35 -8.70 -11.80 32.82
C ARG A 35 -8.98 -13.13 32.13
N LEU A 36 -8.34 -14.22 32.58
CA LEU A 36 -8.63 -15.57 32.07
C LEU A 36 -10.05 -16.01 32.44
N ASP A 37 -10.51 -15.68 33.64
CA ASP A 37 -11.90 -15.91 34.10
C ASP A 37 -12.91 -15.19 33.20
N LYS A 38 -12.66 -13.92 32.86
CA LYS A 38 -13.50 -13.16 31.91
C LYS A 38 -13.53 -13.73 30.49
N LEU A 39 -12.55 -14.56 30.12
CA LEU A 39 -12.53 -15.30 28.85
C LEU A 39 -13.20 -16.68 28.97
N GLY A 40 -13.71 -17.07 30.14
CA GLY A 40 -14.26 -18.39 30.39
C GLY A 40 -13.21 -19.49 30.57
N LEU A 41 -11.93 -19.14 30.76
CA LEU A 41 -10.82 -20.10 30.83
C LEU A 41 -10.49 -20.56 32.25
N SER A 42 -11.19 -20.04 33.26
CA SER A 42 -11.04 -20.44 34.67
C SER A 42 -11.01 -21.96 34.86
N PRO A 43 -11.91 -22.76 34.24
CA PRO A 43 -11.93 -24.21 34.42
C PRO A 43 -10.69 -24.95 33.90
N PHE A 44 -9.84 -24.29 33.11
CA PHE A 44 -8.61 -24.85 32.54
C PHE A 44 -7.34 -24.28 33.21
N CYS A 45 -7.50 -23.51 34.27
CA CYS A 45 -6.43 -22.89 35.03
C CYS A 45 -6.38 -23.44 36.45
N LEU A 46 -5.17 -23.66 36.99
CA LEU A 46 -4.97 -24.04 38.37
C LEU A 46 -4.13 -22.99 39.10
N ASP A 47 -4.71 -22.35 40.11
CA ASP A 47 -4.05 -21.36 40.96
C ASP A 47 -3.50 -21.99 42.25
N VAL A 48 -2.18 -21.88 42.40
CA VAL A 48 -1.43 -22.34 43.58
C VAL A 48 -0.44 -21.25 44.01
N PHE A 49 -0.93 -20.10 44.46
CA PHE A 49 -0.07 -18.97 44.80
C PHE A 49 0.64 -19.02 46.18
N SER A 50 0.21 -19.85 47.13
CA SER A 50 0.71 -19.81 48.52
C SER A 50 1.57 -21.02 48.95
N ASN A 51 2.57 -20.80 49.80
CA ASN A 51 3.29 -21.86 50.54
C ASN A 51 2.41 -22.62 51.55
N LYS A 52 1.24 -22.05 51.88
CA LYS A 52 0.15 -22.63 52.67
C LYS A 52 -1.10 -22.85 51.80
N ALA A 53 -0.95 -23.03 50.49
CA ALA A 53 -2.07 -23.30 49.59
C ALA A 53 -2.97 -24.36 50.22
N ASN A 54 -4.21 -23.98 50.49
CA ASN A 54 -5.12 -24.86 51.22
C ASN A 54 -5.43 -26.04 50.30
N LYS A 55 -5.01 -27.25 50.70
CA LYS A 55 -5.26 -28.47 49.94
C LYS A 55 -6.73 -28.62 49.55
N THR A 56 -7.65 -28.18 50.41
CA THR A 56 -9.09 -28.17 50.12
C THR A 56 -9.43 -27.23 48.97
N GLN A 57 -8.82 -26.05 48.88
CA GLN A 57 -9.03 -25.11 47.77
C GLN A 57 -8.46 -25.67 46.46
N VAL A 58 -7.27 -26.28 46.48
CA VAL A 58 -6.67 -26.90 45.28
C VAL A 58 -7.54 -28.05 44.77
N LEU A 59 -8.04 -28.91 45.66
CA LEU A 59 -8.95 -30.00 45.28
C LEU A 59 -10.32 -29.50 44.80
N ALA A 60 -10.83 -28.39 45.34
CA ALA A 60 -12.05 -27.76 44.85
C ALA A 60 -11.86 -27.20 43.42
N GLN A 61 -10.73 -26.57 43.14
CA GLN A 61 -10.39 -26.13 41.77
C GLN A 61 -10.32 -27.32 40.82
N LEU A 62 -9.59 -28.39 41.18
CA LEU A 62 -9.51 -29.60 40.36
C LEU A 62 -10.89 -30.25 40.16
N SER A 63 -11.76 -30.24 41.19
CA SER A 63 -13.14 -30.72 41.06
C SER A 63 -13.92 -29.90 40.03
N ASN A 64 -13.79 -28.58 40.01
CA ASN A 64 -14.44 -27.74 39.00
C ASN A 64 -13.92 -28.05 37.58
N CYS A 65 -12.61 -28.32 37.43
CA CYS A 65 -12.04 -28.75 36.15
C CYS A 65 -12.64 -30.07 35.62
N THR A 66 -13.11 -30.96 36.51
CA THR A 66 -13.78 -32.21 36.09
C THR A 66 -15.23 -32.02 35.62
N GLN A 67 -15.83 -30.85 35.87
CA GLN A 67 -17.24 -30.54 35.55
C GLN A 67 -17.40 -29.72 34.26
N VAL A 68 -16.34 -29.60 33.45
CA VAL A 68 -16.36 -28.86 32.19
C VAL A 68 -17.35 -29.49 31.22
N THR A 69 -18.32 -28.70 30.75
CA THR A 69 -19.28 -29.14 29.73
C THR A 69 -18.64 -29.07 28.34
N ARG A 70 -18.79 -30.12 27.54
CA ARG A 70 -18.30 -30.16 26.16
C ARG A 70 -19.34 -29.59 25.20
N TYR A 71 -18.91 -28.61 24.41
CA TYR A 71 -19.71 -27.98 23.36
C TYR A 71 -19.08 -28.24 21.99
N LYS A 72 -19.88 -28.15 20.92
CA LYS A 72 -19.34 -28.16 19.55
C LYS A 72 -18.67 -26.82 19.24
N SER A 73 -17.69 -26.85 18.34
CA SER A 73 -17.12 -25.63 17.75
C SER A 73 -18.21 -24.77 17.10
N PRO A 74 -18.18 -23.44 17.25
CA PRO A 74 -19.16 -22.56 16.64
C PRO A 74 -19.14 -22.65 15.10
N ALA A 75 -20.29 -22.88 14.47
CA ALA A 75 -20.38 -23.08 13.01
C ALA A 75 -19.88 -21.88 12.20
N ASP A 76 -20.11 -20.67 12.70
CA ASP A 76 -19.75 -19.40 12.02
C ASP A 76 -18.26 -19.04 12.17
N PHE A 77 -17.50 -19.70 13.04
CA PHE A 77 -16.13 -19.26 13.40
C PHE A 77 -15.22 -19.14 12.17
N GLU A 78 -15.17 -20.17 11.31
CA GLU A 78 -14.32 -20.15 10.12
C GLU A 78 -14.76 -19.12 9.07
N ILE A 79 -16.08 -18.95 8.91
CA ILE A 79 -16.67 -18.04 7.93
C ILE A 79 -16.36 -16.59 8.32
N ASP A 80 -16.65 -16.23 9.57
CA ASP A 80 -16.42 -14.88 10.08
C ASP A 80 -14.92 -14.56 10.19
N THR A 81 -14.07 -15.56 10.47
CA THR A 81 -12.60 -15.40 10.40
C THR A 81 -12.15 -14.95 9.01
N LYS A 82 -12.61 -15.63 7.95
CA LYS A 82 -12.24 -15.30 6.56
C LYS A 82 -12.73 -13.90 6.20
N ARG A 83 -13.98 -13.57 6.52
CA ARG A 83 -14.58 -12.25 6.27
C ARG A 83 -13.82 -11.13 7.00
N LEU A 84 -13.42 -11.35 8.25
CA LEU A 84 -12.64 -10.38 9.02
C LEU A 84 -11.24 -10.16 8.43
N MET A 85 -10.59 -11.22 7.93
CA MET A 85 -9.30 -11.12 7.25
C MET A 85 -9.38 -10.36 5.93
N GLU A 86 -10.45 -10.56 5.16
CA GLU A 86 -10.69 -9.84 3.90
C GLU A 86 -10.89 -8.34 4.16
N LEU A 87 -11.73 -7.96 5.12
CA LEU A 87 -11.92 -6.55 5.51
C LEU A 87 -10.62 -5.91 6.00
N ARG A 88 -9.82 -6.63 6.81
CA ARG A 88 -8.49 -6.14 7.24
C ARG A 88 -7.56 -5.88 6.06
N ARG A 89 -7.57 -6.75 5.05
CA ARG A 89 -6.76 -6.59 3.83
C ARG A 89 -7.22 -5.38 3.05
N GLU A 90 -8.53 -5.18 2.88
CA GLU A 90 -9.11 -4.02 2.20
C GLU A 90 -8.71 -2.70 2.89
N PHE A 91 -8.88 -2.60 4.21
CA PHE A 91 -8.53 -1.38 4.95
C PHE A 91 -7.03 -1.09 4.97
N ASN A 92 -6.19 -2.12 5.02
CA ASN A 92 -4.75 -1.93 4.89
C ASN A 92 -4.39 -1.50 3.46
N GLY A 93 -5.00 -2.08 2.42
CA GLY A 93 -4.76 -1.73 1.02
C GLY A 93 -5.01 -0.25 0.72
N VAL A 94 -6.09 0.33 1.26
CA VAL A 94 -6.37 1.78 1.12
C VAL A 94 -5.27 2.63 1.78
N MET A 95 -4.85 2.27 3.00
CA MET A 95 -3.77 2.99 3.70
C MET A 95 -2.43 2.83 2.98
N ASP A 96 -2.11 1.63 2.51
CA ASP A 96 -0.88 1.34 1.77
C ASP A 96 -0.86 2.15 0.47
N ALA A 97 -1.95 2.17 -0.30
CA ALA A 97 -2.05 2.96 -1.54
C ALA A 97 -1.94 4.47 -1.30
N THR A 98 -2.53 4.98 -0.21
CA THR A 98 -2.49 6.42 0.15
C THR A 98 -1.08 6.90 0.47
N HIS A 99 -0.26 6.02 1.09
CA HIS A 99 1.09 6.34 1.56
C HIS A 99 2.21 5.71 0.73
N GLN A 100 1.87 5.01 -0.34
CA GLN A 100 2.84 4.44 -1.27
C GLN A 100 3.56 5.56 -2.00
N LYS A 101 4.88 5.64 -1.83
CA LYS A 101 5.71 6.60 -2.56
C LYS A 101 5.84 6.19 -4.03
N LEU A 102 5.55 7.13 -4.92
CA LEU A 102 5.81 7.01 -6.35
C LEU A 102 7.30 7.27 -6.65
N SER A 103 7.70 7.06 -7.91
CA SER A 103 9.05 7.34 -8.42
C SER A 103 9.51 8.78 -8.13
N CYS A 104 8.57 9.74 -8.11
CA CYS A 104 8.83 11.14 -7.81
C CYS A 104 9.13 11.42 -6.32
N GLY A 105 9.08 10.40 -5.45
CA GLY A 105 9.38 10.48 -4.02
C GLY A 105 8.21 10.89 -3.13
N LEU A 106 7.06 11.23 -3.73
CA LEU A 106 5.83 11.62 -3.05
C LEU A 106 4.81 10.47 -3.03
N SER A 107 4.10 10.32 -1.93
CA SER A 107 2.83 9.58 -1.87
C SER A 107 1.64 10.49 -2.21
N MET A 108 0.45 9.91 -2.37
CA MET A 108 -0.78 10.71 -2.50
C MET A 108 -0.99 11.61 -1.28
N TYR A 109 -0.78 11.09 -0.07
CA TYR A 109 -0.90 11.88 1.16
C TYR A 109 0.11 13.04 1.20
N ASP A 110 1.36 12.80 0.79
CA ASP A 110 2.38 13.87 0.71
C ASP A 110 1.94 14.96 -0.29
N ALA A 111 1.43 14.56 -1.46
CA ALA A 111 0.95 15.49 -2.47
C ALA A 111 -0.26 16.29 -1.98
N ILE A 112 -1.25 15.66 -1.34
CA ILE A 112 -2.39 16.36 -0.72
C ILE A 112 -1.89 17.34 0.34
N SER A 113 -0.98 16.91 1.22
CA SER A 113 -0.43 17.74 2.29
C SER A 113 0.26 18.99 1.74
N GLN A 114 1.08 18.84 0.70
CA GLN A 114 1.73 19.98 0.05
C GLN A 114 0.72 20.84 -0.72
N TYR A 115 -0.27 20.24 -1.38
CA TYR A 115 -1.32 20.97 -2.10
C TYR A 115 -2.12 21.90 -1.16
N VAL A 116 -2.56 21.40 0.01
CA VAL A 116 -3.33 22.21 0.97
C VAL A 116 -2.47 23.24 1.70
N ALA A 117 -1.18 22.96 1.91
CA ALA A 117 -0.24 23.89 2.53
C ALA A 117 -0.08 25.18 1.71
N MET A 118 -0.25 25.10 0.39
CA MET A 118 -0.14 26.24 -0.52
C MET A 118 -1.33 27.21 -0.45
N GLY A 119 -2.44 26.81 0.19
CA GLY A 119 -3.65 27.62 0.35
C GLY A 119 -4.42 27.83 -0.95
N ASP A 120 -5.59 28.47 -0.84
CA ASP A 120 -6.52 28.65 -1.97
C ASP A 120 -6.13 29.80 -2.91
N ASP A 121 -5.24 30.71 -2.48
CA ASP A 121 -4.82 31.90 -3.24
C ASP A 121 -3.89 31.58 -4.43
N VAL A 122 -3.38 30.34 -4.52
CA VAL A 122 -2.53 29.87 -5.62
C VAL A 122 -3.38 29.02 -6.56
N ASP A 123 -3.40 29.33 -7.86
CA ASP A 123 -4.07 28.48 -8.85
C ASP A 123 -3.24 27.22 -9.15
N GLY A 124 -3.93 26.10 -9.38
CA GLY A 124 -3.32 24.82 -9.78
C GLY A 124 -3.77 24.41 -11.19
N ASP A 125 -3.68 25.32 -12.15
CA ASP A 125 -4.29 25.23 -13.48
C ASP A 125 -3.32 24.86 -14.63
N ILE A 126 -2.03 24.70 -14.35
CA ILE A 126 -1.08 24.19 -15.36
C ILE A 126 -1.40 22.73 -15.72
N PRO A 127 -1.66 22.41 -17.00
CA PRO A 127 -2.04 21.06 -17.41
C PRO A 127 -0.83 20.14 -17.47
N PHE A 128 -0.81 19.10 -16.62
CA PHE A 128 0.22 18.07 -16.65
C PHE A 128 -0.19 16.88 -17.54
N PRO A 129 0.67 16.39 -18.45
CA PRO A 129 0.39 15.18 -19.19
C PRO A 129 0.26 13.96 -18.28
N ALA A 130 -0.75 13.11 -18.50
CA ALA A 130 -1.09 11.99 -17.60
C ALA A 130 0.05 10.98 -17.38
N ASN A 131 0.93 10.81 -18.38
CA ASN A 131 2.06 9.88 -18.32
C ASN A 131 3.28 10.43 -17.57
N ILE A 132 3.35 11.74 -17.34
CA ILE A 132 4.58 12.37 -16.85
C ILE A 132 4.84 12.02 -15.39
N VAL A 133 3.80 11.96 -14.56
CA VAL A 133 3.92 11.62 -13.13
C VAL A 133 4.49 10.20 -12.95
N ALA A 134 4.09 9.25 -13.80
CA ALA A 134 4.52 7.86 -13.70
C ALA A 134 6.03 7.67 -13.96
N THR A 135 6.60 8.49 -14.85
CA THR A 135 7.99 8.35 -15.31
C THR A 135 8.96 9.28 -14.60
N THR A 136 8.45 10.26 -13.83
CA THR A 136 9.26 11.29 -13.18
C THR A 136 9.86 10.77 -11.89
N ASN A 137 11.17 10.92 -11.72
CA ASN A 137 11.85 10.62 -10.47
C ASN A 137 12.05 11.87 -9.59
N GLN A 138 12.48 11.70 -8.33
CA GLN A 138 12.67 12.82 -7.40
C GLN A 138 13.71 13.87 -7.87
N ALA A 139 14.77 13.44 -8.59
CA ALA A 139 15.76 14.35 -9.14
C ALA A 139 15.16 15.19 -10.29
N ASP A 140 14.31 14.59 -11.12
CA ASP A 140 13.60 15.29 -12.19
C ASP A 140 12.69 16.39 -11.60
N VAL A 141 11.92 16.08 -10.54
CA VAL A 141 11.06 17.07 -9.86
C VAL A 141 11.88 18.26 -9.33
N THR A 142 13.04 17.97 -8.75
CA THR A 142 13.94 19.01 -8.23
C THR A 142 14.45 19.89 -9.37
N ALA A 143 14.93 19.28 -10.46
CA ALA A 143 15.37 19.98 -11.66
C ALA A 143 14.25 20.80 -12.30
N TRP A 144 13.00 20.32 -12.24
CA TRP A 144 11.83 21.04 -12.71
C TRP A 144 11.55 22.29 -11.89
N PHE A 145 11.56 22.19 -10.56
CA PHE A 145 11.37 23.35 -9.68
C PHE A 145 12.47 24.40 -9.89
N ASP A 146 13.72 23.97 -10.03
CA ASP A 146 14.85 24.87 -10.31
C ASP A 146 14.69 25.54 -11.67
N ALA A 147 14.31 24.80 -12.71
CA ALA A 147 14.11 25.35 -14.05
C ALA A 147 12.97 26.37 -14.12
N VAL A 148 11.84 26.12 -13.43
CA VAL A 148 10.71 27.06 -13.37
C VAL A 148 11.10 28.31 -12.57
N ASN A 149 11.84 28.16 -11.47
CA ASN A 149 12.33 29.29 -10.69
C ASN A 149 13.33 30.15 -11.50
N GLU A 150 14.27 29.50 -12.19
CA GLU A 150 15.23 30.15 -13.08
C GLU A 150 14.50 30.95 -14.18
N ALA A 151 13.51 30.33 -14.83
CA ALA A 151 12.69 30.98 -15.85
C ALA A 151 11.94 32.20 -15.29
N ALA A 152 11.32 32.07 -14.12
CA ALA A 152 10.61 33.17 -13.46
C ALA A 152 11.53 34.35 -13.15
N VAL A 153 12.74 34.10 -12.66
CA VAL A 153 13.75 35.14 -12.36
C VAL A 153 14.16 35.89 -13.64
N ILE A 154 14.41 35.16 -14.73
CA ILE A 154 14.80 35.77 -16.01
C ILE A 154 13.66 36.63 -16.59
N CYS A 155 12.42 36.13 -16.52
CA CYS A 155 11.25 36.84 -17.03
C CYS A 155 10.94 38.14 -16.28
N LYS A 156 11.41 38.30 -15.03
CA LYS A 156 11.32 39.58 -14.31
C LYS A 156 12.15 40.68 -14.96
N SER A 157 13.35 40.36 -15.44
CA SER A 157 14.22 41.32 -16.12
C SER A 157 13.91 41.44 -17.62
N SER A 158 13.53 40.34 -18.27
CA SER A 158 13.30 40.31 -19.72
C SER A 158 11.88 40.72 -20.14
N GLY A 159 10.91 40.73 -19.21
CA GLY A 159 9.47 40.83 -19.49
C GLY A 159 8.84 39.49 -19.90
N ASN A 160 7.49 39.42 -19.91
CA ASN A 160 6.75 38.22 -20.28
C ASN A 160 7.08 37.80 -21.74
N PRO A 161 7.29 36.50 -22.03
CA PRO A 161 7.60 36.00 -23.36
C PRO A 161 6.61 36.43 -24.45
N ILE A 162 5.32 36.54 -24.14
CA ILE A 162 4.25 36.94 -25.09
C ILE A 162 4.45 38.38 -25.54
N ASP A 163 4.76 39.27 -24.59
CA ASP A 163 4.90 40.70 -24.81
C ASP A 163 6.31 41.08 -25.30
N ASN A 164 7.23 40.11 -25.40
CA ASN A 164 8.60 40.39 -25.82
C ASN A 164 8.65 40.70 -27.32
N PRO A 165 9.13 41.88 -27.74
CA PRO A 165 9.21 42.26 -29.17
C PRO A 165 10.15 41.37 -30.00
N LEU A 166 10.95 40.52 -29.35
CA LEU A 166 11.88 39.57 -29.96
C LEU A 166 11.35 38.12 -29.92
N ASN A 167 10.09 37.88 -29.54
CA ASN A 167 9.52 36.54 -29.33
C ASN A 167 9.52 35.62 -30.58
N ILE A 168 9.66 36.19 -31.77
CA ILE A 168 9.81 35.49 -33.05
C ILE A 168 11.26 35.13 -33.39
N LEU A 169 12.23 35.55 -32.58
CA LEU A 169 13.65 35.20 -32.74
C LEU A 169 13.98 33.93 -31.96
N SER A 170 14.76 33.04 -32.57
CA SER A 170 15.31 31.83 -31.92
C SER A 170 16.78 31.62 -32.30
N PRO A 171 17.68 32.57 -31.98
CA PRO A 171 19.09 32.46 -32.34
C PRO A 171 19.72 31.23 -31.68
N ASN A 172 20.49 30.45 -32.46
CA ASN A 172 21.12 29.23 -31.94
C ASN A 172 22.21 29.54 -30.90
N ASP A 173 22.90 30.66 -31.04
CA ASP A 173 23.98 31.11 -30.15
C ASP A 173 23.94 32.63 -29.89
N TYR A 174 24.64 33.09 -28.85
CA TYR A 174 24.81 34.50 -28.52
C TYR A 174 26.27 34.81 -28.17
N ASN A 175 26.83 35.83 -28.81
CA ASN A 175 28.13 36.40 -28.49
C ASN A 175 28.03 37.94 -28.35
N THR A 176 29.15 38.60 -28.00
CA THR A 176 29.20 40.05 -27.77
C THR A 176 28.73 40.88 -28.97
N ASP A 177 28.89 40.35 -30.19
CA ASP A 177 28.55 41.04 -31.44
C ASP A 177 27.16 40.66 -31.98
N SER A 178 26.54 39.59 -31.48
CA SER A 178 25.25 39.06 -31.99
C SER A 178 24.16 40.11 -32.08
N ALA A 179 24.02 40.98 -31.07
CA ALA A 179 23.02 42.04 -31.09
C ALA A 179 23.29 43.05 -32.22
N SER A 180 24.55 43.45 -32.42
CA SER A 180 24.92 44.38 -33.48
C SER A 180 24.76 43.76 -34.86
N ILE A 181 25.11 42.48 -35.02
CA ILE A 181 24.97 41.75 -36.29
C ILE A 181 23.49 41.62 -36.65
N ILE A 182 22.64 41.16 -35.73
CA ILE A 182 21.20 40.98 -35.98
C ILE A 182 20.53 42.33 -36.22
N ALA A 183 20.85 43.37 -35.43
CA ALA A 183 20.33 44.71 -35.66
C ALA A 183 20.71 45.24 -37.05
N GLY A 184 21.98 45.08 -37.44
CA GLY A 184 22.48 45.51 -38.75
C GLY A 184 21.81 44.76 -39.91
N LEU A 185 21.60 43.44 -39.75
CA LEU A 185 20.86 42.63 -40.74
C LEU A 185 19.38 43.04 -40.82
N CYS A 186 18.71 43.26 -39.70
CA CYS A 186 17.34 43.74 -39.68
C CYS A 186 17.19 45.13 -40.31
N GLN A 187 18.10 46.07 -40.00
CA GLN A 187 18.09 47.41 -40.59
C GLN A 187 18.36 47.37 -42.10
N LYS A 188 19.38 46.61 -42.52
CA LYS A 188 19.69 46.41 -43.94
C LYS A 188 18.48 45.80 -44.66
N SER A 189 17.88 44.75 -44.09
CA SER A 189 16.74 44.09 -44.72
C SER A 189 15.47 44.94 -44.70
N ALA A 190 15.25 45.77 -43.67
CA ALA A 190 14.17 46.76 -43.65
C ALA A 190 14.37 47.83 -44.75
N GLN A 191 15.62 48.25 -45.00
CA GLN A 191 15.94 49.14 -46.11
C GLN A 191 15.69 48.46 -47.46
N THR A 192 16.16 47.21 -47.66
CA THR A 192 15.89 46.42 -48.87
C THR A 192 14.38 46.26 -49.09
N CYS A 193 13.59 45.98 -48.04
CA CYS A 193 12.13 45.93 -48.11
C CYS A 193 11.53 47.28 -48.52
N SER A 194 12.07 48.40 -48.03
CA SER A 194 11.61 49.73 -48.43
C SER A 194 11.92 50.06 -49.89
N GLU A 195 13.06 49.60 -50.43
CA GLU A 195 13.43 49.77 -51.83
C GLU A 195 12.62 48.83 -52.73
N LEU A 196 12.39 47.59 -52.27
CA LEU A 196 11.52 46.62 -52.92
C LEU A 196 10.07 47.12 -53.01
N GLY A 197 9.53 47.71 -51.93
CA GLY A 197 8.19 48.33 -51.94
C GLY A 197 8.07 49.45 -52.97
N LYS A 198 9.10 50.31 -53.11
CA LYS A 198 9.15 51.32 -54.19
C LYS A 198 9.19 50.66 -55.57
N SER A 199 10.00 49.63 -55.75
CA SER A 199 10.09 48.89 -57.01
C SER A 199 8.79 48.18 -57.36
N ILE A 200 8.05 47.65 -56.37
CA ILE A 200 6.71 47.08 -56.55
C ILE A 200 5.73 48.15 -56.99
N ALA A 201 5.74 49.34 -56.37
CA ALA A 201 4.89 50.45 -56.80
C ALA A 201 5.17 50.87 -58.25
N GLU A 202 6.45 50.98 -58.62
CA GLU A 202 6.86 51.26 -60.00
C GLU A 202 6.42 50.18 -60.98
N CYS A 203 6.59 48.89 -60.64
CA CYS A 203 6.13 47.78 -61.47
C CYS A 203 4.60 47.78 -61.59
N ASN A 204 3.87 47.98 -60.48
CA ASN A 204 2.41 48.07 -60.47
C ASN A 204 1.89 49.21 -61.34
N GLU A 205 2.57 50.35 -61.39
CA GLU A 205 2.19 51.43 -62.32
C GLU A 205 2.32 51.04 -63.79
N LEU A 206 3.24 50.12 -64.13
CA LEU A 206 3.49 49.66 -65.50
C LEU A 206 2.50 48.58 -65.95
N ILE A 207 2.35 47.52 -65.15
CA ILE A 207 1.49 46.38 -65.49
C ILE A 207 0.04 46.55 -64.98
N LYS A 208 -0.22 47.58 -64.17
CA LYS A 208 -1.51 47.90 -63.51
C LYS A 208 -2.09 46.72 -62.73
N VAL A 209 -1.24 46.12 -61.90
CA VAL A 209 -1.58 45.04 -60.98
C VAL A 209 -1.75 45.59 -59.56
N ASN A 210 -2.72 45.08 -58.81
CA ASN A 210 -2.83 45.40 -57.38
C ASN A 210 -1.68 44.79 -56.59
N GLU A 211 -1.22 45.49 -55.55
CA GLU A 211 -0.13 45.00 -54.70
C GLU A 211 -0.45 43.63 -54.08
N PRO A 212 0.53 42.71 -53.99
CA PRO A 212 0.32 41.41 -53.35
C PRO A 212 0.01 41.54 -51.85
N ASP A 213 -1.13 40.98 -51.45
CA ASP A 213 -1.65 40.97 -50.07
C ASP A 213 -1.44 39.64 -49.35
N SER A 214 -0.89 38.64 -50.04
CA SER A 214 -0.59 37.31 -49.50
C SER A 214 0.69 36.75 -50.10
N GLU A 215 1.33 35.83 -49.38
CA GLU A 215 2.58 35.18 -49.81
C GLU A 215 2.41 34.47 -51.17
N ASN A 216 1.28 33.79 -51.37
CA ASN A 216 1.00 33.10 -52.64
C ASN A 216 0.87 34.08 -53.81
N ARG A 217 0.19 35.22 -53.64
CA ARG A 217 0.12 36.27 -54.67
C ARG A 217 1.48 36.92 -54.89
N TYR A 218 2.29 37.08 -53.84
CA TYR A 218 3.62 37.65 -53.95
C TYR A 218 4.58 36.74 -54.73
N ILE A 219 4.53 35.43 -54.50
CA ILE A 219 5.31 34.44 -55.27
C ILE A 219 4.90 34.47 -56.75
N ALA A 220 3.59 34.44 -57.04
CA ALA A 220 3.09 34.53 -58.41
C ALA A 220 3.50 35.85 -59.08
N TYR A 221 3.45 36.96 -58.33
CA TYR A 221 3.83 38.29 -58.80
C TYR A 221 5.33 38.35 -59.14
N ARG A 222 6.18 37.75 -58.30
CA ARG A 222 7.61 37.63 -58.56
C ARG A 222 7.91 36.83 -59.82
N GLN A 223 7.23 35.69 -60.01
CA GLN A 223 7.41 34.85 -61.18
C GLN A 223 7.02 35.60 -62.46
N LEU A 224 5.86 36.26 -62.45
CA LEU A 224 5.39 37.08 -63.58
C LEU A 224 6.43 38.13 -63.99
N LEU A 225 6.96 38.89 -63.03
CA LEU A 225 7.94 39.94 -63.34
C LEU A 225 9.29 39.37 -63.80
N ALA A 226 9.70 38.21 -63.29
CA ALA A 226 10.89 37.51 -63.74
C ALA A 226 10.74 37.01 -65.18
N ASP A 227 9.60 36.41 -65.52
CA ASP A 227 9.31 35.93 -66.87
C ASP A 227 9.24 37.09 -67.88
N ILE A 228 8.63 38.22 -67.50
CA ILE A 228 8.61 39.44 -68.31
C ILE A 228 10.02 40.00 -68.50
N ALA A 229 10.86 40.01 -67.47
CA ALA A 229 12.24 40.50 -67.55
C ALA A 229 13.15 39.61 -68.42
N ALA A 230 12.87 38.30 -68.45
CA ALA A 230 13.64 37.29 -69.17
C ALA A 230 13.26 37.15 -70.66
N LEU A 231 12.22 37.86 -71.12
CA LEU A 231 11.82 37.86 -72.52
C LEU A 231 13.00 38.17 -73.42
N SER A 232 13.17 37.34 -74.45
CA SER A 232 14.24 37.50 -75.46
C SER A 232 13.70 38.06 -76.78
N VAL A 233 12.41 37.86 -77.05
CA VAL A 233 11.68 38.40 -78.19
C VAL A 233 10.19 38.40 -77.87
N MET A 234 9.47 39.47 -78.24
CA MET A 234 8.02 39.52 -78.10
C MET A 234 7.41 40.55 -79.06
N THR A 235 6.28 40.22 -79.67
CA THR A 235 5.47 41.15 -80.47
C THR A 235 4.22 41.57 -79.69
N SER A 236 3.66 42.76 -80.00
CA SER A 236 2.41 43.21 -79.38
C SER A 236 1.24 42.25 -79.66
N LYS A 237 1.20 41.66 -80.86
CA LYS A 237 0.17 40.69 -81.24
C LYS A 237 0.30 39.39 -80.45
N ALA A 238 1.52 38.88 -80.27
CA ALA A 238 1.78 37.71 -79.45
C ALA A 238 1.48 37.96 -77.96
N ALA A 239 1.89 39.11 -77.42
CA ALA A 239 1.59 39.49 -76.04
C ALA A 239 0.08 39.59 -75.74
N SER A 240 -0.75 39.94 -76.74
CA SER A 240 -2.21 39.98 -76.63
C SER A 240 -2.92 38.61 -76.75
N PHE A 241 -2.19 37.56 -77.11
CA PHE A 241 -2.76 36.26 -77.45
C PHE A 241 -3.33 35.52 -76.23
N SER A 242 -4.55 34.99 -76.36
CA SER A 242 -5.21 34.13 -75.38
C SER A 242 -5.49 32.77 -75.98
N ASP A 243 -5.10 31.70 -75.31
CA ASP A 243 -5.33 30.33 -75.77
C ASP A 243 -6.71 29.79 -75.37
N ASN A 244 -7.76 30.55 -75.69
CA ASN A 244 -9.13 30.20 -75.27
C ASN A 244 -9.75 29.05 -76.10
N ASP A 245 -9.22 28.80 -77.31
CA ASP A 245 -9.76 27.82 -78.27
C ASP A 245 -8.77 26.68 -78.62
N GLY A 246 -7.67 26.52 -77.85
CA GLY A 246 -6.65 25.49 -78.12
C GLY A 246 -5.80 25.76 -79.37
N LYS A 247 -5.72 27.02 -79.81
CA LYS A 247 -4.92 27.46 -80.96
C LYS A 247 -3.42 27.30 -80.72
N SER A 248 -2.96 27.34 -79.47
CA SER A 248 -1.53 27.17 -79.14
C SER A 248 -0.96 25.84 -79.63
N ALA A 249 -1.71 24.75 -79.47
CA ALA A 249 -1.31 23.41 -79.92
C ALA A 249 -1.16 23.36 -81.45
N GLN A 250 -2.06 24.04 -82.17
CA GLN A 250 -1.99 24.19 -83.62
C GLN A 250 -0.79 25.04 -84.04
N TYR A 251 -0.47 26.10 -83.29
CA TYR A 251 0.70 26.94 -83.55
C TYR A 251 2.02 26.20 -83.29
N PHE A 252 2.13 25.39 -82.24
CA PHE A 252 3.28 24.51 -82.02
C PHE A 252 3.45 23.49 -83.15
N GLN A 253 2.35 22.88 -83.62
CA GLN A 253 2.38 21.97 -84.78
C GLN A 253 2.86 22.68 -86.05
N ALA A 254 2.35 23.88 -86.33
CA ALA A 254 2.75 24.68 -87.48
C ALA A 254 4.24 25.05 -87.43
N ILE A 255 4.76 25.45 -86.26
CA ILE A 255 6.18 25.73 -86.04
C ILE A 255 7.02 24.46 -86.27
N GLN A 256 6.55 23.29 -85.82
CA GLN A 256 7.25 22.02 -86.05
C GLN A 256 7.32 21.65 -87.54
N HIS A 257 6.21 21.82 -88.27
CA HIS A 257 6.20 21.66 -89.72
C HIS A 257 7.14 22.66 -90.41
N GLY A 258 7.21 23.91 -89.94
CA GLY A 258 8.16 24.93 -90.42
C GLY A 258 9.62 24.53 -90.20
N LYS A 259 9.95 23.98 -89.03
CA LYS A 259 11.29 23.43 -88.73
C LYS A 259 11.65 22.27 -89.68
N ASN A 260 10.74 21.32 -89.85
CA ASN A 260 10.93 20.18 -90.75
C ASN A 260 11.12 20.66 -92.20
N ALA A 261 10.29 21.59 -92.67
CA ALA A 261 10.40 22.18 -94.00
C ALA A 261 11.75 22.88 -94.19
N SER A 262 12.21 23.68 -93.22
CA SER A 262 13.51 24.36 -93.29
C SER A 262 14.70 23.39 -93.29
N GLU A 263 14.62 22.28 -92.54
CA GLU A 263 15.64 21.23 -92.55
C GLU A 263 15.71 20.51 -93.90
N ILE A 264 14.55 20.14 -94.48
CA ILE A 264 14.47 19.50 -95.79
C ILE A 264 14.93 20.47 -96.89
N ARG A 265 14.50 21.74 -96.83
CA ARG A 265 14.97 22.83 -97.70
C ARG A 265 16.48 22.91 -97.68
N SER A 266 17.08 22.94 -96.49
CA SER A 266 18.54 22.96 -96.33
C SER A 266 19.22 21.74 -96.95
N LYS A 267 18.65 20.53 -96.80
CA LYS A 267 19.16 19.30 -97.43
C LYS A 267 19.13 19.37 -98.96
N ILE A 268 18.05 19.92 -99.54
CA ILE A 268 17.93 20.11 -101.00
C ILE A 268 18.94 21.17 -101.48
N LEU A 269 18.99 22.32 -100.81
CA LEU A 269 19.81 23.47 -101.22
C LEU A 269 21.32 23.24 -101.07
N ARG A 270 21.76 22.20 -100.36
CA ARG A 270 23.18 21.78 -100.36
C ARG A 270 23.67 21.41 -101.76
N ASN A 271 22.80 20.82 -102.57
CA ASN A 271 23.18 20.28 -103.88
C ASN A 271 22.53 21.05 -105.04
N PHE A 272 21.49 21.83 -104.78
CA PHE A 272 20.67 22.49 -105.79
C PHE A 272 20.43 23.97 -105.49
N LYS A 273 20.34 24.79 -106.54
CA LYS A 273 20.04 26.22 -106.42
C LYS A 273 18.57 26.42 -105.99
N PRO A 274 18.24 27.53 -105.30
CA PRO A 274 16.90 27.80 -104.75
C PRO A 274 15.74 27.65 -105.73
N GLU A 275 15.96 27.92 -107.01
CA GLU A 275 14.95 27.87 -108.07
C GLU A 275 14.37 26.45 -108.25
N ILE A 276 15.07 25.40 -107.78
CA ILE A 276 14.56 24.03 -107.84
C ILE A 276 13.26 23.84 -107.05
N LEU A 277 13.07 24.59 -105.96
CA LEU A 277 11.94 24.42 -105.05
C LEU A 277 10.64 24.99 -105.63
N SER A 278 10.75 25.99 -106.51
CA SER A 278 9.62 26.68 -107.15
C SER A 278 9.03 25.96 -108.37
N GLN A 279 9.74 24.98 -108.94
CA GLN A 279 9.29 24.28 -110.14
C GLN A 279 8.30 23.16 -109.82
N ASP A 280 7.41 22.83 -110.75
CA ASP A 280 6.54 21.65 -110.66
C ASP A 280 7.22 20.42 -111.27
N TRP A 281 7.57 19.47 -110.40
CA TRP A 281 8.27 18.25 -110.77
C TRP A 281 7.35 17.04 -110.88
N THR A 282 6.03 17.22 -110.75
CA THR A 282 5.07 16.11 -110.65
C THR A 282 5.12 15.18 -111.88
N GLN A 283 5.15 15.76 -113.08
CA GLN A 283 5.20 14.98 -114.33
C GLN A 283 6.56 14.28 -114.51
N LEU A 284 7.67 14.96 -114.25
CA LEU A 284 9.02 14.39 -114.36
C LEU A 284 9.29 13.31 -113.30
N LYS A 285 8.71 13.43 -112.11
CA LYS A 285 8.73 12.38 -111.07
C LYS A 285 8.00 11.13 -111.55
N LEU A 286 6.80 11.28 -112.13
CA LEU A 286 6.03 10.16 -112.67
C LEU A 286 6.78 9.47 -113.83
N GLU A 287 7.38 10.27 -114.73
CA GLU A 287 8.22 9.74 -115.82
C GLU A 287 9.46 9.01 -115.29
N TRP A 288 10.07 9.48 -114.20
CA TRP A 288 11.19 8.81 -113.52
C TRP A 288 10.75 7.45 -112.96
N GLU A 289 9.65 7.41 -112.20
CA GLU A 289 9.10 6.18 -111.61
C GLU A 289 8.73 5.14 -112.68
N GLN A 290 8.09 5.57 -113.79
CA GLN A 290 7.79 4.71 -114.93
C GLN A 290 9.03 4.26 -115.72
N SER A 291 10.16 4.98 -115.61
CA SER A 291 11.42 4.61 -116.26
C SER A 291 12.16 3.50 -115.51
N ILE A 292 11.99 3.43 -114.18
CA ILE A 292 12.33 2.23 -113.41
C ILE A 292 11.47 1.09 -114.00
N GLY A 293 11.85 -0.18 -114.12
CA GLY A 293 11.00 -1.19 -114.79
C GLY A 293 11.01 -1.21 -116.33
N LYS A 294 11.47 -0.15 -117.04
CA LYS A 294 11.74 -0.22 -118.49
C LYS A 294 13.06 -0.95 -118.81
N PHE A 295 13.12 -1.58 -119.99
CA PHE A 295 14.31 -2.29 -120.51
C PHE A 295 15.53 -1.35 -120.62
N PHE A 296 16.75 -1.87 -120.36
CA PHE A 296 17.90 -1.04 -119.92
C PHE A 296 18.28 0.12 -120.86
N ILE A 297 18.18 -0.05 -122.18
CA ILE A 297 18.48 1.01 -123.16
C ILE A 297 17.41 2.13 -123.10
N MET A 298 16.13 1.76 -123.08
CA MET A 298 15.01 2.71 -122.99
C MET A 298 15.01 3.46 -121.64
N ARG A 299 15.29 2.73 -120.54
CA ARG A 299 15.47 3.33 -119.20
C ARG A 299 16.60 4.35 -119.21
N TYR A 300 17.76 4.04 -119.80
CA TYR A 300 18.90 4.95 -119.86
C TYR A 300 18.55 6.28 -120.54
N PHE A 301 17.88 6.25 -121.71
CA PHE A 301 17.51 7.48 -122.41
C PHE A 301 16.43 8.30 -121.68
N ALA A 302 15.41 7.65 -121.13
CA ALA A 302 14.38 8.32 -120.33
C ALA A 302 14.98 8.99 -119.07
N GLN A 303 15.83 8.26 -118.35
CA GLN A 303 16.50 8.77 -117.14
C GLN A 303 17.54 9.86 -117.44
N LYS A 304 18.22 9.79 -118.59
CA LYS A 304 19.19 10.82 -119.02
C LYS A 304 18.51 12.17 -119.28
N GLY A 305 17.30 12.16 -119.86
CA GLY A 305 16.50 13.38 -120.04
C GLY A 305 16.16 14.04 -118.70
N ILE A 306 15.68 13.25 -117.74
CA ILE A 306 15.28 13.72 -116.39
C ILE A 306 16.49 14.23 -115.59
N LYS A 307 17.62 13.49 -115.60
CA LYS A 307 18.86 13.94 -114.96
C LYS A 307 19.40 15.23 -115.56
N LYS A 308 19.26 15.43 -116.88
CA LYS A 308 19.67 16.67 -117.55
C LYS A 308 18.82 17.86 -117.13
N GLU A 309 17.51 17.67 -116.94
CA GLU A 309 16.63 18.71 -116.42
C GLU A 309 16.96 19.07 -114.97
N LEU A 310 17.18 18.07 -114.09
CA LEU A 310 17.64 18.33 -112.72
C LEU A 310 19.04 18.98 -112.66
N ALA A 311 19.95 18.60 -113.56
CA ALA A 311 21.30 19.17 -113.62
C ALA A 311 21.32 20.68 -113.86
N LYS A 312 20.31 21.26 -114.53
CA LYS A 312 20.18 22.72 -114.73
C LYS A 312 20.12 23.49 -113.41
N TYR A 313 19.64 22.84 -112.36
CA TYR A 313 19.46 23.41 -111.04
C TYR A 313 20.52 22.93 -110.05
N SER A 314 21.46 22.06 -110.44
CA SER A 314 22.56 21.64 -109.56
C SER A 314 23.55 22.78 -109.30
N ILE A 315 24.15 22.80 -108.11
CA ILE A 315 25.22 23.74 -107.76
C ILE A 315 26.60 23.20 -108.19
N SER A 316 26.74 21.87 -108.39
CA SER A 316 28.03 21.25 -108.74
C SER A 316 28.37 21.38 -110.23
N ALA A 317 29.46 22.09 -110.54
CA ALA A 317 30.01 22.22 -111.90
C ALA A 317 30.66 20.90 -112.36
N GLY A 318 29.84 19.97 -112.87
CA GLY A 318 30.32 18.66 -113.35
C GLY A 318 29.25 17.58 -113.55
N GLY A 319 27.97 17.85 -113.23
CA GLY A 319 26.86 16.96 -113.60
C GLY A 319 26.63 15.76 -112.68
N ASN A 320 27.24 15.72 -111.49
CA ASN A 320 26.89 14.72 -110.48
C ASN A 320 25.61 15.18 -109.75
N VAL A 321 24.47 14.86 -110.34
CA VAL A 321 23.14 15.13 -109.78
C VAL A 321 22.81 14.01 -108.79
N PRO A 322 22.43 14.32 -107.53
CA PRO A 322 21.88 13.35 -106.58
C PRO A 322 20.77 12.50 -107.21
N ASP A 323 20.45 11.35 -106.61
CA ASP A 323 19.44 10.47 -107.18
C ASP A 323 18.13 11.23 -107.44
N PRO A 324 17.63 11.26 -108.69
CA PRO A 324 16.41 11.99 -109.02
C PRO A 324 15.20 11.54 -108.20
N GLY A 325 15.09 10.24 -107.90
CA GLY A 325 13.98 9.70 -107.09
C GLY A 325 14.03 10.23 -105.66
N GLU A 326 15.19 10.20 -105.03
CA GLU A 326 15.40 10.77 -103.70
C GLU A 326 15.17 12.30 -103.70
N THR A 327 15.69 13.00 -104.72
CA THR A 327 15.53 14.46 -104.87
C THR A 327 14.07 14.86 -105.03
N PHE A 328 13.29 14.16 -105.87
CA PHE A 328 11.86 14.43 -106.02
C PHE A 328 11.06 14.10 -104.77
N ASN A 329 11.45 13.06 -104.02
CA ASN A 329 10.82 12.74 -102.74
C ASN A 329 11.10 13.80 -101.69
N LEU A 330 12.34 14.29 -101.58
CA LEU A 330 12.68 15.40 -100.69
C LEU A 330 11.94 16.69 -101.07
N ILE A 331 11.83 17.02 -102.36
CA ILE A 331 11.06 18.20 -102.80
C ILE A 331 9.57 18.04 -102.48
N ALA A 332 9.01 16.84 -102.66
CA ALA A 332 7.61 16.57 -102.32
C ALA A 332 7.37 16.66 -100.80
N GLN A 333 8.27 16.13 -99.98
CA GLN A 333 8.23 16.25 -98.53
C GLN A 333 8.36 17.70 -98.07
N TYR A 334 9.31 18.46 -98.64
CA TYR A 334 9.44 19.90 -98.39
C TYR A 334 8.14 20.64 -98.71
N LYS A 335 7.54 20.41 -99.88
CA LYS A 335 6.29 21.07 -100.26
C LYS A 335 5.15 20.69 -99.31
N ALA A 336 5.04 19.42 -98.89
CA ALA A 336 4.02 18.98 -97.95
C ALA A 336 4.19 19.65 -96.57
N GLU A 337 5.38 19.60 -95.99
CA GLU A 337 5.67 20.24 -94.70
C GLU A 337 5.51 21.76 -94.77
N ASN A 338 5.93 22.40 -95.86
CA ASN A 338 5.79 23.85 -96.05
C ASN A 338 4.32 24.27 -96.23
N ILE A 339 3.48 23.45 -96.89
CA ILE A 339 2.04 23.69 -96.99
C ILE A 339 1.39 23.61 -95.60
N GLU A 340 1.72 22.59 -94.80
CA GLU A 340 1.18 22.46 -93.44
C GLU A 340 1.62 23.62 -92.53
N ALA A 341 2.85 24.13 -92.69
CA ALA A 341 3.34 25.33 -92.00
C ALA A 341 2.64 26.62 -92.46
N GLU A 342 2.35 26.77 -93.76
CA GLU A 342 1.72 27.97 -94.35
C GLU A 342 0.20 28.04 -94.17
N LYS A 343 -0.47 26.95 -93.78
CA LYS A 343 -1.93 26.93 -93.51
C LYS A 343 -2.37 27.95 -92.48
N PHE A 344 -1.46 28.42 -91.62
CA PHE A 344 -1.76 29.35 -90.54
C PHE A 344 -1.29 30.78 -90.89
N ARG A 345 -2.01 31.46 -91.80
CA ARG A 345 -1.76 32.88 -92.18
C ARG A 345 -1.75 33.85 -91.00
N GLU A 346 -2.47 33.54 -89.91
CA GLU A 346 -2.48 34.35 -88.68
C GLU A 346 -1.12 34.40 -87.97
N LEU A 347 -0.22 33.44 -88.23
CA LEU A 347 1.13 33.40 -87.63
C LEU A 347 2.06 34.49 -88.17
N THR A 348 1.79 35.03 -89.36
CA THR A 348 2.64 36.07 -89.97
C THR A 348 2.57 37.37 -89.17
N GLU A 349 1.39 37.76 -88.68
CA GLU A 349 1.24 38.91 -87.78
C GLU A 349 1.69 38.59 -86.34
N PHE A 350 1.55 37.33 -85.91
CA PHE A 350 1.97 36.89 -84.58
C PHE A 350 3.50 36.97 -84.41
N PHE A 351 4.26 36.58 -85.44
CA PHE A 351 5.72 36.60 -85.48
C PHE A 351 6.31 37.81 -86.22
N ASP A 352 5.54 38.88 -86.39
CA ASP A 352 5.98 40.07 -87.13
C ASP A 352 7.29 40.64 -86.55
N GLY A 353 8.27 40.89 -87.41
CA GLY A 353 9.62 41.32 -87.02
C GLY A 353 10.60 40.22 -86.58
N VAL A 354 10.18 38.94 -86.56
CA VAL A 354 11.08 37.78 -86.38
C VAL A 354 11.45 37.20 -87.75
N ASP A 355 12.71 36.79 -87.94
CA ASP A 355 13.17 36.18 -89.20
C ASP A 355 12.26 35.00 -89.59
N ALA A 356 11.89 34.93 -90.87
CA ALA A 356 11.02 33.90 -91.42
C ALA A 356 11.55 32.48 -91.12
N ASP A 357 12.86 32.29 -91.12
CA ASP A 357 13.51 31.00 -90.90
C ASP A 357 13.95 30.76 -89.43
N ASP A 358 13.78 31.74 -88.52
CA ASP A 358 14.11 31.58 -87.09
C ASP A 358 12.96 30.95 -86.28
N TRP A 359 12.78 29.66 -86.48
CA TRP A 359 11.75 28.87 -85.80
C TRP A 359 12.02 28.65 -84.32
N ALA A 360 13.25 28.83 -83.84
CA ALA A 360 13.59 28.69 -82.44
C ALA A 360 13.03 29.87 -81.63
N SER A 361 13.27 31.10 -82.09
CA SER A 361 12.72 32.31 -81.47
C SER A 361 11.19 32.34 -81.52
N LYS A 362 10.57 31.87 -82.61
CA LYS A 362 9.10 31.75 -82.73
C LYS A 362 8.51 30.78 -81.72
N GLU A 363 9.13 29.61 -81.54
CA GLU A 363 8.67 28.65 -80.53
C GLU A 363 8.81 29.20 -79.12
N GLN A 364 9.95 29.82 -78.81
CA GLN A 364 10.21 30.42 -77.50
C GLN A 364 9.20 31.52 -77.20
N MET A 365 8.93 32.39 -78.17
CA MET A 365 7.95 33.47 -78.03
C MET A 365 6.53 32.97 -77.72
N LEU A 366 6.11 31.85 -78.32
CA LEU A 366 4.83 31.22 -78.01
C LEU A 366 4.82 30.62 -76.59
N ARG A 367 5.91 29.98 -76.17
CA ARG A 367 6.06 29.45 -74.80
C ARG A 367 6.01 30.58 -73.76
N ASP A 368 6.75 31.65 -74.00
CA ASP A 368 6.84 32.80 -73.09
C ASP A 368 5.46 33.45 -72.88
N VAL A 369 4.68 33.65 -73.93
CA VAL A 369 3.30 34.18 -73.82
C VAL A 369 2.38 33.27 -73.03
N LEU A 370 2.49 31.96 -73.20
CA LEU A 370 1.66 31.01 -72.46
C LEU A 370 2.02 30.98 -70.97
N ASN A 371 3.31 31.04 -70.65
CA ASN A 371 3.81 31.13 -69.27
C ASN A 371 3.35 32.44 -68.62
N ILE A 372 3.56 33.58 -69.27
CA ILE A 372 3.13 34.89 -68.79
C ILE A 372 1.60 34.93 -68.62
N ASN A 373 0.82 34.34 -69.54
CA ASN A 373 -0.63 34.23 -69.38
C ASN A 373 -1.04 33.40 -68.15
N SER A 374 -0.31 32.33 -67.86
CA SER A 374 -0.52 31.54 -66.64
C SER A 374 -0.21 32.38 -65.40
N ASP A 375 0.90 33.10 -65.42
CA ASP A 375 1.34 33.90 -64.27
C ASP A 375 0.42 35.10 -64.02
N ILE A 376 -0.01 35.82 -65.06
CA ILE A 376 -1.02 36.88 -64.95
C ILE A 376 -2.30 36.33 -64.32
N LYS A 377 -2.71 35.10 -64.67
CA LYS A 377 -3.90 34.46 -64.08
C LYS A 377 -3.74 34.15 -62.60
N GLN A 378 -2.54 33.76 -62.16
CA GLN A 378 -2.24 33.50 -60.75
C GLN A 378 -2.14 34.78 -59.91
N VAL A 379 -1.73 35.88 -60.52
CA VAL A 379 -1.61 37.19 -59.87
C VAL A 379 -2.94 37.94 -59.82
N SER A 380 -3.81 37.75 -60.82
CA SER A 380 -5.12 38.40 -60.92
C SER A 380 -6.12 37.83 -59.91
N GLY A 381 -6.77 38.70 -59.14
CA GLY A 381 -7.86 38.34 -58.23
C GLY A 381 -9.23 38.24 -58.91
N SER A 382 -9.35 38.69 -60.17
CA SER A 382 -10.59 38.60 -60.94
C SER A 382 -10.37 38.46 -62.45
N PRO A 383 -11.36 37.94 -63.21
CA PRO A 383 -11.29 37.90 -64.68
C PRO A 383 -11.15 39.29 -65.33
N ILE A 384 -11.66 40.34 -64.69
CA ILE A 384 -11.54 41.73 -65.16
C ILE A 384 -10.09 42.20 -65.05
N GLU A 385 -9.49 41.97 -63.89
CA GLU A 385 -8.09 42.30 -63.62
C GLU A 385 -7.15 41.51 -64.57
N TYR A 386 -7.42 40.22 -64.79
CA TYR A 386 -6.69 39.40 -65.77
C TYR A 386 -6.64 40.04 -67.16
N GLN A 387 -7.80 40.47 -67.68
CA GLN A 387 -7.89 41.09 -69.01
C GLN A 387 -7.18 42.45 -69.05
N GLN A 388 -7.29 43.24 -67.98
CA GLN A 388 -6.64 44.54 -67.88
C GLN A 388 -5.11 44.42 -67.86
N ILE A 389 -4.55 43.52 -67.03
CA ILE A 389 -3.10 43.28 -66.96
C ILE A 389 -2.57 42.82 -68.32
N LYS A 390 -3.30 41.93 -68.99
CA LYS A 390 -2.95 41.41 -70.31
C LYS A 390 -2.94 42.49 -71.39
N GLN A 391 -3.96 43.35 -71.42
CA GLN A 391 -4.01 44.47 -72.35
C GLN A 391 -2.84 45.43 -72.13
N ASN A 392 -2.52 45.72 -70.87
CA ASN A 392 -1.39 46.58 -70.53
C ASN A 392 -0.06 45.93 -70.93
N PHE A 393 0.15 44.65 -70.62
CA PHE A 393 1.32 43.89 -71.04
C PHE A 393 1.51 43.93 -72.57
N ALA A 394 0.44 43.70 -73.35
CA ALA A 394 0.50 43.80 -74.80
C ALA A 394 0.83 45.21 -75.33
N SER A 395 0.36 46.25 -74.64
CA SER A 395 0.64 47.65 -75.00
C SER A 395 2.12 48.04 -74.83
N MET A 396 2.85 47.36 -73.94
CA MET A 396 4.27 47.62 -73.69
C MET A 396 5.15 47.32 -74.92
N PHE A 397 4.66 46.47 -75.83
CA PHE A 397 5.36 46.10 -77.07
C PHE A 397 4.85 46.88 -78.30
N ALA A 398 3.96 47.86 -78.14
CA ALA A 398 3.37 48.59 -79.26
C ALA A 398 4.40 49.35 -80.13
N GLN A 399 5.54 49.74 -79.54
CA GLN A 399 6.66 50.40 -80.24
C GLN A 399 7.81 49.45 -80.60
N GLY A 400 7.59 48.13 -80.46
CA GLY A 400 8.58 47.09 -80.73
C GLY A 400 9.39 46.64 -79.51
N PHE A 401 9.98 45.44 -79.62
CA PHE A 401 10.68 44.76 -78.51
C PHE A 401 11.94 45.50 -78.03
N GLY A 402 12.68 46.16 -78.94
CA GLY A 402 13.89 46.92 -78.58
C GLY A 402 13.58 48.08 -77.62
N MET A 403 12.51 48.83 -77.89
CA MET A 403 12.05 49.92 -77.01
C MET A 403 11.52 49.38 -75.68
N PHE A 404 10.82 48.24 -75.68
CA PHE A 404 10.43 47.58 -74.43
C PHE A 404 11.63 47.28 -73.54
N ARG A 405 12.68 46.70 -74.12
CA ARG A 405 13.92 46.34 -73.41
C ARG A 405 14.59 47.58 -72.82
N ASP A 406 14.69 48.66 -73.59
CA ASP A 406 15.41 49.86 -73.17
C ASP A 406 14.63 50.66 -72.10
N PHE A 407 13.29 50.57 -72.04
CA PHE A 407 12.46 51.33 -71.08
C PHE A 407 11.94 50.55 -69.88
N TYR A 408 11.60 49.26 -70.03
CA TYR A 408 10.90 48.49 -68.98
C TYR A 408 11.77 47.39 -68.36
N ALA A 409 12.66 46.76 -69.14
CA ALA A 409 13.45 45.63 -68.63
C ALA A 409 14.35 46.03 -67.45
N GLN A 410 14.91 47.25 -67.45
CA GLN A 410 15.71 47.73 -66.32
C GLN A 410 14.92 47.80 -65.00
N LYS A 411 13.63 48.18 -65.05
CA LYS A 411 12.77 48.28 -63.86
C LYS A 411 12.40 46.91 -63.30
N PHE A 412 12.06 45.95 -64.17
CA PHE A 412 11.80 44.57 -63.73
C PHE A 412 13.07 43.87 -63.25
N ASN A 413 14.21 44.11 -63.89
CA ASN A 413 15.50 43.60 -63.43
C ASN A 413 15.89 44.19 -62.06
N ASN A 414 15.56 45.45 -61.79
CA ASN A 414 15.74 46.04 -60.47
C ASN A 414 14.87 45.35 -59.41
N PHE A 415 13.59 45.10 -59.73
CA PHE A 415 12.70 44.33 -58.86
C PHE A 415 13.23 42.91 -58.59
N THR A 416 13.62 42.16 -59.63
CA THR A 416 14.11 40.77 -59.47
C THR A 416 15.41 40.73 -58.65
N ALA A 417 16.29 41.70 -58.83
CA ALA A 417 17.51 41.85 -58.02
C ALA A 417 17.19 42.13 -56.54
N LEU A 418 16.29 43.07 -56.25
CA LEU A 418 15.86 43.40 -54.89
C LEU A 418 15.12 42.22 -54.22
N ALA A 419 14.30 41.49 -54.97
CA ALA A 419 13.60 40.31 -54.47
C ALA A 419 14.59 39.17 -54.14
N ALA A 420 15.59 38.91 -55.00
CA ALA A 420 16.65 37.94 -54.74
C ALA A 420 17.52 38.35 -53.54
N GLN A 421 17.83 39.64 -53.39
CA GLN A 421 18.54 40.17 -52.22
C GLN A 421 17.73 39.95 -50.94
N THR A 422 16.43 40.19 -50.99
CA THR A 422 15.50 39.99 -49.88
C THR A 422 15.44 38.51 -49.43
N ASP A 423 15.53 37.57 -50.37
CA ASP A 423 15.62 36.12 -50.07
C ASP A 423 16.96 35.74 -49.43
N ALA A 424 18.06 36.28 -49.94
CA ALA A 424 19.39 36.04 -49.38
C ALA A 424 19.49 36.58 -47.94
N GLU A 425 18.96 37.77 -47.70
CA GLU A 425 18.90 38.37 -46.36
C GLU A 425 17.98 37.58 -45.42
N ASN A 426 16.86 37.04 -45.91
CA ASN A 426 16.01 36.12 -45.17
C ASN A 426 16.75 34.85 -44.73
N ALA A 427 17.48 34.21 -45.65
CA ALA A 427 18.27 33.03 -45.33
C ALA A 427 19.32 33.36 -44.26
N GLN A 428 19.94 34.54 -44.34
CA GLN A 428 20.91 35.00 -43.36
C GLN A 428 20.27 35.31 -41.99
N LEU A 429 19.09 35.93 -41.96
CA LEU A 429 18.32 36.19 -40.73
C LEU A 429 17.83 34.89 -40.08
N LEU A 430 17.39 33.91 -40.85
CA LEU A 430 17.04 32.58 -40.35
C LEU A 430 18.26 31.90 -39.72
N GLN A 431 19.40 31.92 -40.41
CA GLN A 431 20.63 31.29 -39.92
C GLN A 431 21.16 31.98 -38.64
N THR A 432 21.14 33.31 -38.60
CA THR A 432 21.78 34.10 -37.54
C THR A 432 20.85 34.35 -36.34
N ALA A 433 19.59 34.67 -36.61
CA ALA A 433 18.62 35.09 -35.60
C ALA A 433 17.51 34.05 -35.37
N GLY A 434 17.46 32.96 -36.14
CA GLY A 434 16.35 32.00 -36.10
C GLY A 434 15.02 32.60 -36.54
N LEU A 435 15.03 33.72 -37.27
CA LEU A 435 13.82 34.39 -37.74
C LEU A 435 13.31 33.70 -39.00
N ALA A 436 12.21 32.96 -38.86
CA ALA A 436 11.57 32.32 -40.00
C ALA A 436 10.96 33.37 -40.95
N PRO A 437 11.06 33.20 -42.29
CA PRO A 437 10.55 34.19 -43.25
C PRO A 437 9.05 34.50 -43.08
N ASP A 438 8.26 33.48 -42.79
CA ASP A 438 6.81 33.54 -42.56
C ASP A 438 6.42 34.24 -41.25
N ALA A 439 7.30 34.23 -40.23
CA ALA A 439 7.06 34.93 -38.96
C ALA A 439 6.95 36.46 -39.14
N THR A 440 7.42 37.00 -40.26
CA THR A 440 7.33 38.42 -40.61
C THR A 440 6.12 38.77 -41.49
N ALA A 441 5.29 37.80 -41.86
CA ALA A 441 4.10 37.98 -42.68
C ALA A 441 2.82 38.27 -41.87
N GLN A 442 2.94 38.46 -40.55
CA GLN A 442 1.80 38.78 -39.67
C GLN A 442 1.22 40.16 -39.99
N ASN A 443 -0.11 40.28 -39.99
CA ASN A 443 -0.79 41.54 -40.31
C ASN A 443 -0.55 42.58 -39.21
N THR A 444 0.24 43.62 -39.52
CA THR A 444 0.54 44.73 -38.60
C THR A 444 -0.32 45.97 -38.85
N GLY A 445 -1.38 45.84 -39.65
CA GLY A 445 -2.27 46.93 -40.05
C GLY A 445 -1.95 47.55 -41.42
N SER A 446 -0.91 47.09 -42.13
CA SER A 446 -0.67 47.42 -43.55
C SER A 446 -1.25 46.34 -44.45
N ASN A 447 -1.83 46.76 -45.59
CA ASN A 447 -2.28 45.86 -46.65
C ASN A 447 -1.14 45.35 -47.54
N SER A 448 0.10 45.83 -47.34
CA SER A 448 1.30 45.38 -48.04
C SER A 448 2.10 44.38 -47.20
N LEU A 449 2.39 43.21 -47.79
CA LEU A 449 3.22 42.17 -47.16
C LEU A 449 4.65 42.66 -46.88
N VAL A 450 5.22 43.46 -47.79
CA VAL A 450 6.60 43.97 -47.68
C VAL A 450 6.68 45.04 -46.59
N ASP A 451 5.66 45.89 -46.45
CA ASP A 451 5.59 46.88 -45.36
C ASP A 451 5.41 46.23 -43.99
N ASN A 452 4.55 45.21 -43.88
CA ASN A 452 4.40 44.44 -42.62
C ASN A 452 5.74 43.85 -42.18
N ARG A 453 6.47 43.25 -43.11
CA ARG A 453 7.81 42.71 -42.84
C ARG A 453 8.80 43.80 -42.43
N LYS A 454 8.82 44.94 -43.12
CA LYS A 454 9.66 46.09 -42.76
C LYS A 454 9.39 46.55 -41.32
N LEU A 455 8.14 46.74 -40.94
CA LEU A 455 7.75 47.18 -39.60
C LEU A 455 8.20 46.20 -38.50
N ILE A 456 8.09 44.89 -38.76
CA ILE A 456 8.57 43.85 -37.84
C ILE A 456 10.09 43.89 -37.70
N LEU A 457 10.83 44.03 -38.81
CA LEU A 457 12.30 44.12 -38.78
C LEU A 457 12.78 45.40 -38.07
N GLU A 458 12.11 46.54 -38.28
CA GLU A 458 12.39 47.79 -37.56
C GLU A 458 12.10 47.65 -36.06
N LYS A 459 10.98 46.99 -35.70
CA LYS A 459 10.63 46.70 -34.31
C LYS A 459 11.68 45.82 -33.63
N ILE A 460 12.18 44.78 -34.32
CA ILE A 460 13.27 43.93 -33.82
C ILE A 460 14.53 44.77 -33.61
N ALA A 461 14.95 45.54 -34.61
CA ALA A 461 16.16 46.37 -34.54
C ALA A 461 16.10 47.39 -33.41
N ALA A 462 14.94 48.05 -33.19
CA ALA A 462 14.75 49.01 -32.11
C ALA A 462 14.82 48.38 -30.71
N ASN A 463 14.47 47.10 -30.58
CA ASN A 463 14.42 46.38 -29.30
C ASN A 463 15.58 45.40 -29.09
N ILE A 464 16.59 45.42 -29.97
CA ILE A 464 17.68 44.44 -29.96
C ILE A 464 18.54 44.46 -28.70
N HIS A 465 18.55 45.57 -27.95
CA HIS A 465 19.22 45.68 -26.65
C HIS A 465 18.70 44.64 -25.63
N ARG A 466 17.47 44.10 -25.84
CA ARG A 466 16.85 43.05 -25.02
C ARG A 466 17.23 41.63 -25.47
N LEU A 467 18.05 41.48 -26.52
CA LEU A 467 18.41 40.17 -27.10
C LEU A 467 19.13 39.27 -26.10
N LYS A 468 20.02 39.83 -25.28
CA LYS A 468 20.76 39.06 -24.26
C LYS A 468 19.79 38.38 -23.29
N ASP A 469 18.84 39.14 -22.75
CA ASP A 469 17.88 38.64 -21.78
C ASP A 469 16.92 37.64 -22.44
N TRP A 470 16.52 37.88 -23.69
CA TRP A 470 15.73 36.93 -24.48
C TRP A 470 16.49 35.62 -24.76
N TYR A 471 17.78 35.68 -25.09
CA TYR A 471 18.60 34.49 -25.30
C TYR A 471 18.80 33.67 -24.02
N ILE A 472 18.95 34.35 -22.88
CA ILE A 472 19.00 33.69 -21.57
C ILE A 472 17.68 32.94 -21.31
N TYR A 473 16.53 33.54 -21.61
CA TYR A 473 15.23 32.86 -21.54
C TYR A 473 15.14 31.64 -22.46
N LEU A 474 15.56 31.78 -23.73
CA LEU A 474 15.58 30.65 -24.68
C LEU A 474 16.48 29.50 -24.20
N THR A 475 17.59 29.81 -23.52
CA THR A 475 18.47 28.79 -22.93
C THR A 475 17.72 27.99 -21.85
N VAL A 476 16.99 28.68 -20.97
CA VAL A 476 16.16 28.02 -19.96
C VAL A 476 15.01 27.23 -20.59
N ARG A 477 14.38 27.74 -21.66
CA ARG A 477 13.37 27.01 -22.41
C ARG A 477 13.93 25.73 -23.04
N ARG A 478 15.13 25.75 -23.62
CA ARG A 478 15.80 24.57 -24.18
C ARG A 478 16.16 23.55 -23.09
N LYS A 479 16.64 24.04 -21.94
CA LYS A 479 16.89 23.21 -20.75
C LYS A 479 15.60 22.55 -20.27
N ALA A 480 14.51 23.30 -20.14
CA ALA A 480 13.18 22.78 -19.81
C ALA A 480 12.69 21.73 -20.83
N ALA A 481 12.92 21.97 -22.13
CA ALA A 481 12.60 20.98 -23.17
C ALA A 481 13.40 19.67 -23.02
N SER A 482 14.68 19.74 -22.63
CA SER A 482 15.50 18.56 -22.33
C SER A 482 15.02 17.77 -21.10
N LEU A 483 14.29 18.44 -20.20
CA LEU A 483 13.64 17.87 -19.02
C LEU A 483 12.19 17.42 -19.29
N ASN A 484 11.76 17.38 -20.56
CA ASN A 484 10.39 17.09 -21.01
C ASN A 484 9.32 18.07 -20.46
N MET A 485 9.71 19.29 -20.11
CA MET A 485 8.82 20.32 -19.54
C MET A 485 8.22 21.26 -20.60
N GLN A 486 8.16 20.83 -21.87
CA GLN A 486 7.65 21.67 -22.96
C GLN A 486 6.21 22.13 -22.70
N PHE A 487 5.38 21.30 -22.07
CA PHE A 487 4.01 21.66 -21.68
C PHE A 487 3.95 22.88 -20.75
N THR A 488 4.93 23.02 -19.84
CA THR A 488 5.01 24.13 -18.89
C THR A 488 5.50 25.40 -19.57
N THR A 489 6.56 25.31 -20.38
CA THR A 489 7.07 26.47 -21.11
C THR A 489 6.02 26.97 -22.13
N ASN A 490 5.29 26.06 -22.78
CA ASN A 490 4.22 26.44 -23.70
C ASN A 490 3.06 27.13 -22.97
N TYR A 491 2.71 26.69 -21.75
CA TYR A 491 1.71 27.36 -20.93
C TYR A 491 2.14 28.80 -20.58
N PHE A 492 3.40 29.01 -20.17
CA PHE A 492 3.91 30.36 -19.89
C PHE A 492 4.05 31.24 -21.14
N ASP A 493 4.37 30.65 -22.29
CA ASP A 493 4.44 31.35 -23.58
C ASP A 493 3.05 31.73 -24.13
N GLN A 494 1.95 31.22 -23.56
CA GLN A 494 0.58 31.46 -24.04
C GLN A 494 -0.29 32.17 -23.00
N THR A 495 0.16 32.26 -21.75
CA THR A 495 -0.54 32.96 -20.68
C THR A 495 0.21 34.20 -20.21
N ASN A 496 -0.46 35.35 -20.19
CA ASN A 496 0.10 36.57 -19.60
C ASN A 496 0.00 36.52 -18.07
N SER A 497 0.76 35.62 -17.45
CA SER A 497 0.79 35.39 -16.00
C SER A 497 2.02 36.05 -15.37
N ASN A 498 1.88 36.53 -14.12
CA ASN A 498 2.97 37.14 -13.37
C ASN A 498 4.06 36.08 -13.07
N PRO A 499 5.34 36.29 -13.47
CA PRO A 499 6.44 35.38 -13.18
C PRO A 499 6.61 35.01 -11.69
N ASP A 500 6.26 35.91 -10.76
CA ASP A 500 6.29 35.61 -9.32
C ASP A 500 5.38 34.43 -8.91
N THR A 501 4.34 34.18 -9.70
CA THR A 501 3.36 33.13 -9.42
C THR A 501 3.68 31.80 -10.10
N TRP A 502 4.66 31.76 -11.02
CA TRP A 502 4.93 30.58 -11.84
C TRP A 502 5.34 29.36 -11.02
N LEU A 503 6.30 29.51 -10.09
CA LEU A 503 6.77 28.41 -9.26
C LEU A 503 5.68 27.90 -8.29
N PRO A 504 4.95 28.77 -7.54
CA PRO A 504 3.80 28.34 -6.76
C PRO A 504 2.74 27.62 -7.61
N LYS A 505 2.32 28.19 -8.74
CA LYS A 505 1.32 27.55 -9.63
C LYS A 505 1.79 26.18 -10.12
N PHE A 506 3.04 26.08 -10.58
CA PHE A 506 3.63 24.83 -11.03
C PHE A 506 3.67 23.76 -9.94
N LYS A 507 4.12 24.11 -8.72
CA LYS A 507 4.12 23.18 -7.58
C LYS A 507 2.72 22.68 -7.27
N LYS A 508 1.73 23.58 -7.18
CA LYS A 508 0.35 23.22 -6.85
C LYS A 508 -0.26 22.32 -7.94
N SER A 509 -0.08 22.64 -9.21
CA SER A 509 -0.48 21.80 -10.33
C SER A 509 0.22 20.44 -10.35
N PHE A 510 1.50 20.38 -10.00
CA PHE A 510 2.23 19.12 -9.92
C PHE A 510 1.68 18.22 -8.81
N TYR A 511 1.44 18.76 -7.61
CA TYR A 511 0.85 17.99 -6.51
C TYR A 511 -0.57 17.50 -6.87
N LYS A 512 -1.38 18.35 -7.49
CA LYS A 512 -2.69 17.98 -8.04
C LYS A 512 -2.58 16.81 -9.04
N ALA A 513 -1.66 16.89 -10.00
CA ALA A 513 -1.43 15.84 -10.99
C ALA A 513 -0.97 14.52 -10.35
N VAL A 514 -0.18 14.57 -9.28
CA VAL A 514 0.20 13.37 -8.50
C VAL A 514 -1.03 12.73 -7.87
N VAL A 515 -1.90 13.51 -7.22
CA VAL A 515 -3.12 12.99 -6.60
C VAL A 515 -4.06 12.37 -7.64
N GLU A 516 -4.28 13.06 -8.76
CA GLU A 516 -5.11 12.56 -9.87
C GLU A 516 -4.53 11.28 -10.50
N HIS A 517 -3.20 11.20 -10.64
CA HIS A 517 -2.54 9.99 -11.11
C HIS A 517 -2.78 8.79 -10.18
N VAL A 518 -2.68 8.98 -8.86
CA VAL A 518 -2.92 7.89 -7.90
C VAL A 518 -4.39 7.47 -7.94
N PHE A 519 -5.34 8.41 -7.94
CA PHE A 519 -6.77 8.07 -8.07
C PHE A 519 -7.09 7.29 -9.35
N ALA A 520 -6.41 7.61 -10.47
CA ALA A 520 -6.65 6.93 -11.74
C ALA A 520 -6.04 5.52 -11.81
N ASN A 521 -4.99 5.21 -11.04
CA ASN A 521 -4.20 3.98 -11.18
C ASN A 521 -4.26 3.04 -9.95
N ALA A 522 -4.60 3.54 -8.76
CA ALA A 522 -4.76 2.73 -7.55
C ALA A 522 -6.21 2.23 -7.45
N LYS A 523 -6.41 0.93 -7.67
CA LYS A 523 -7.74 0.28 -7.67
C LYS A 523 -8.49 0.50 -6.35
N GLU A 524 -7.78 0.53 -5.24
CA GLU A 524 -8.30 0.74 -3.89
C GLU A 524 -8.84 2.16 -3.68
N LEU A 525 -8.31 3.14 -4.41
CA LEU A 525 -8.63 4.56 -4.24
C LEU A 525 -9.54 5.12 -5.33
N GLN A 526 -9.61 4.48 -6.50
CA GLN A 526 -10.36 4.97 -7.67
C GLN A 526 -11.84 5.24 -7.40
N LEU A 527 -12.48 4.40 -6.59
CA LEU A 527 -13.89 4.54 -6.19
C LEU A 527 -14.03 4.83 -4.69
N PHE A 528 -12.97 5.31 -4.07
CA PHE A 528 -12.98 5.60 -2.65
C PHE A 528 -13.96 6.74 -2.34
N LYS A 529 -14.85 6.49 -1.39
CA LYS A 529 -15.69 7.50 -0.73
C LYS A 529 -15.66 7.19 0.74
N GLY A 530 -15.26 8.15 1.58
CA GLY A 530 -15.13 7.87 3.00
C GLY A 530 -16.43 7.48 3.68
N GLU A 531 -17.61 7.93 3.22
CA GLU A 531 -18.89 7.47 3.79
C GLU A 531 -19.13 5.97 3.63
N LEU A 532 -18.86 5.41 2.44
CA LEU A 532 -18.97 3.97 2.19
C LEU A 532 -17.92 3.20 3.00
N PHE A 533 -16.75 3.80 3.17
CA PHE A 533 -15.66 3.22 3.94
C PHE A 533 -15.95 3.23 5.45
N ASP A 534 -16.52 4.32 5.96
CA ASP A 534 -16.97 4.48 7.34
C ASP A 534 -18.07 3.45 7.68
N ASP A 535 -19.01 3.18 6.76
CA ASP A 535 -20.02 2.12 6.93
C ASP A 535 -19.37 0.72 6.96
N LYS A 536 -18.40 0.44 6.09
CA LYS A 536 -17.61 -0.79 6.15
C LYS A 536 -16.84 -0.90 7.47
N LEU A 537 -16.28 0.19 7.99
CA LEU A 537 -15.60 0.23 9.27
C LEU A 537 -16.54 -0.04 10.44
N LYS A 538 -17.80 0.46 10.38
CA LYS A 538 -18.83 0.11 11.36
C LYS A 538 -19.09 -1.40 11.35
N ARG A 539 -19.34 -1.99 10.18
CA ARG A 539 -19.52 -3.45 10.03
C ARG A 539 -18.28 -4.25 10.48
N TYR A 540 -17.08 -3.72 10.26
CA TYR A 540 -15.84 -4.33 10.72
C TYR A 540 -15.73 -4.34 12.24
N ARG A 541 -16.13 -3.27 12.92
CA ARG A 541 -16.17 -3.22 14.40
C ARG A 541 -17.16 -4.25 14.93
N GLU A 542 -18.38 -4.26 14.39
CA GLU A 542 -19.41 -5.23 14.74
C GLU A 542 -18.95 -6.68 14.51
N LEU A 543 -18.37 -6.97 13.34
CA LEU A 543 -17.83 -8.29 13.03
C LEU A 543 -16.64 -8.65 13.93
N ASN A 544 -15.78 -7.69 14.27
CA ASN A 544 -14.66 -7.92 15.18
C ASN A 544 -15.17 -8.29 16.58
N ASP A 545 -16.23 -7.64 17.07
CA ASP A 545 -16.81 -7.94 18.38
C ASP A 545 -17.50 -9.31 18.38
N LYS A 546 -18.28 -9.62 17.33
CA LYS A 546 -18.83 -10.99 17.12
C LYS A 546 -17.71 -12.02 17.09
N TYR A 547 -16.65 -11.76 16.33
CA TYR A 547 -15.50 -12.64 16.21
C TYR A 547 -14.80 -12.87 17.56
N MET A 548 -14.65 -11.84 18.39
CA MET A 548 -14.06 -11.98 19.73
C MET A 548 -14.86 -12.95 20.61
N GLU A 549 -16.19 -12.95 20.54
CA GLU A 549 -17.03 -13.92 21.25
C GLU A 549 -16.91 -15.33 20.65
N LEU A 550 -16.90 -15.45 19.32
CA LEU A 550 -16.70 -16.74 18.64
C LEU A 550 -15.34 -17.37 18.98
N VAL A 551 -14.27 -16.56 19.07
CA VAL A 551 -12.93 -17.02 19.48
C VAL A 551 -12.95 -17.58 20.91
N LYS A 552 -13.66 -16.93 21.84
CA LYS A 552 -13.78 -17.44 23.23
C LYS A 552 -14.50 -18.78 23.25
N ALA A 553 -15.63 -18.88 22.54
CA ALA A 553 -16.41 -20.11 22.46
C ALA A 553 -15.63 -21.25 21.81
N GLU A 554 -14.93 -20.98 20.70
CA GLU A 554 -14.07 -21.93 20.00
C GLU A 554 -12.89 -22.39 20.88
N LEU A 555 -12.21 -21.45 21.57
CA LEU A 555 -11.14 -21.78 22.50
C LEU A 555 -11.64 -22.68 23.64
N TYR A 556 -12.79 -22.36 24.22
CA TYR A 556 -13.40 -23.16 25.27
C TYR A 556 -13.77 -24.56 24.75
N ALA A 557 -14.43 -24.66 23.59
CA ALA A 557 -14.82 -25.93 22.99
C ALA A 557 -13.62 -26.82 22.71
N ASN A 558 -12.55 -26.25 22.15
CA ASN A 558 -11.28 -26.95 21.91
C ASN A 558 -10.67 -27.48 23.22
N LEU A 559 -10.56 -26.64 24.26
CA LEU A 559 -10.03 -27.08 25.56
C LEU A 559 -10.92 -28.13 26.25
N ALA A 560 -12.23 -27.96 26.22
CA ALA A 560 -13.20 -28.90 26.78
C ALA A 560 -13.16 -30.27 26.10
N SER A 561 -12.89 -30.31 24.79
CA SER A 561 -12.75 -31.56 24.02
C SER A 561 -11.53 -32.39 24.48
N ASN A 562 -10.49 -31.73 24.99
CA ASN A 562 -9.29 -32.37 25.52
C ASN A 562 -9.44 -32.87 26.96
N ALA A 563 -10.42 -32.35 27.72
CA ALA A 563 -10.71 -32.78 29.08
C ALA A 563 -11.40 -34.16 29.07
N PRO A 564 -11.00 -35.14 29.91
CA PRO A 564 -11.62 -36.46 29.96
C PRO A 564 -13.08 -36.45 30.39
N ASP A 565 -13.82 -37.50 30.05
CA ASP A 565 -15.22 -37.64 30.47
C ASP A 565 -15.29 -38.31 31.84
N PHE A 566 -15.70 -37.56 32.86
CA PHE A 566 -15.84 -38.04 34.23
C PHE A 566 -17.22 -38.65 34.53
N SER A 567 -18.10 -38.75 33.53
CA SER A 567 -19.41 -39.43 33.67
C SER A 567 -19.28 -40.96 33.71
N VAL A 568 -18.18 -41.52 33.18
CA VAL A 568 -17.89 -42.95 33.18
C VAL A 568 -17.18 -43.36 34.47
N GLU A 569 -17.63 -44.45 35.11
CA GLU A 569 -17.06 -44.92 36.38
C GLU A 569 -15.60 -45.37 36.19
N ALA A 570 -14.66 -44.50 36.56
CA ALA A 570 -13.23 -44.75 36.41
C ALA A 570 -12.71 -45.80 37.41
N SER A 571 -11.77 -46.64 36.95
CA SER A 571 -11.07 -47.59 37.81
C SER A 571 -10.37 -46.90 38.99
N LYS A 572 -10.39 -47.50 40.18
CA LYS A 572 -9.77 -46.92 41.39
C LYS A 572 -8.28 -46.60 41.25
N ASN A 573 -7.58 -47.26 40.34
CA ASN A 573 -6.14 -47.10 40.09
C ASN A 573 -5.81 -46.23 38.86
N SER A 574 -6.81 -45.77 38.09
CA SER A 574 -6.55 -44.84 37.00
C SER A 574 -6.39 -43.42 37.53
N GLU A 575 -5.71 -42.55 36.77
CA GLU A 575 -5.53 -41.15 37.18
C GLU A 575 -6.88 -40.45 37.53
N PRO A 576 -7.96 -40.58 36.75
CA PRO A 576 -9.27 -40.03 37.13
C PRO A 576 -9.82 -40.60 38.45
N GLY A 577 -9.64 -41.91 38.68
CA GLY A 577 -10.08 -42.56 39.93
C GLY A 577 -9.29 -42.09 41.16
N ILE A 578 -7.97 -41.91 41.00
CA ILE A 578 -7.09 -41.35 42.03
C ILE A 578 -7.51 -39.91 42.37
N LEU A 579 -7.77 -39.08 41.35
CA LEU A 579 -8.23 -37.71 41.55
C LEU A 579 -9.57 -37.67 42.31
N MET A 580 -10.58 -38.42 41.85
CA MET A 580 -11.90 -38.45 42.48
C MET A 580 -11.87 -38.97 43.92
N LYS A 581 -11.01 -39.96 44.22
CA LYS A 581 -10.77 -40.43 45.59
C LYS A 581 -10.21 -39.31 46.48
N ASN A 582 -9.22 -38.57 45.98
CA ASN A 582 -8.60 -37.46 46.70
C ASN A 582 -9.56 -36.28 46.89
N ILE A 583 -10.44 -35.99 45.92
CA ILE A 583 -11.50 -35.00 46.06
C ILE A 583 -12.49 -35.42 47.16
N ARG A 584 -13.02 -36.66 47.11
CA ARG A 584 -14.00 -37.16 48.09
C ARG A 584 -13.48 -37.21 49.53
N ASN A 585 -12.19 -37.47 49.72
CA ASN A 585 -11.59 -37.56 51.05
C ASN A 585 -10.88 -36.26 51.50
N ASN A 586 -11.01 -35.16 50.75
CA ASN A 586 -10.33 -33.88 50.97
C ASN A 586 -8.79 -34.02 51.07
N GLY A 587 -8.20 -34.96 50.33
CA GLY A 587 -6.76 -35.22 50.26
C GLY A 587 -6.14 -35.64 51.58
N ARG A 588 -6.91 -36.32 52.45
CA ARG A 588 -6.40 -36.90 53.70
C ARG A 588 -5.31 -37.95 53.41
N GLY A 589 -4.20 -37.87 54.14
CA GLY A 589 -3.10 -38.85 54.06
C GLY A 589 -2.14 -38.69 52.87
N THR A 590 -2.26 -37.62 52.07
CA THR A 590 -1.36 -37.34 50.93
C THR A 590 -0.97 -35.86 50.88
N SER A 591 0.06 -35.49 50.13
CA SER A 591 0.45 -34.09 49.87
C SER A 591 -0.03 -33.64 48.48
N ILE A 592 -0.08 -32.32 48.23
CA ILE A 592 -0.40 -31.78 46.89
C ILE A 592 0.62 -32.30 45.86
N ARG A 593 1.91 -32.29 46.20
CA ARG A 593 2.98 -32.84 45.35
C ARG A 593 2.71 -34.29 44.97
N ASN A 594 2.40 -35.16 45.95
CA ASN A 594 2.13 -36.57 45.68
C ASN A 594 0.84 -36.78 44.87
N ILE A 595 -0.17 -35.90 45.00
CA ILE A 595 -1.33 -35.91 44.11
C ILE A 595 -0.90 -35.58 42.67
N PHE A 596 -0.11 -34.53 42.47
CA PHE A 596 0.36 -34.14 41.13
C PHE A 596 1.25 -35.22 40.49
N ASP A 597 2.14 -35.84 41.27
CA ASP A 597 3.00 -36.94 40.82
C ASP A 597 2.20 -38.18 40.38
N GLN A 598 1.01 -38.38 40.96
CA GLN A 598 0.09 -39.47 40.59
C GLN A 598 -0.83 -39.12 39.41
N LEU A 599 -0.81 -37.88 38.92
CA LEU A 599 -1.66 -37.39 37.83
C LEU A 599 -0.83 -36.80 36.66
N PRO A 600 0.26 -37.44 36.21
CA PRO A 600 1.18 -36.86 35.24
C PRO A 600 0.56 -36.59 33.86
N ASN A 601 -0.51 -37.32 33.47
CA ASN A 601 -1.14 -37.20 32.16
C ASN A 601 -2.49 -36.47 32.23
N LEU A 602 -3.22 -36.63 33.34
CA LEU A 602 -4.52 -36.04 33.57
C LEU A 602 -4.42 -34.56 33.93
N LEU A 603 -3.50 -34.21 34.83
CA LEU A 603 -3.37 -32.84 35.32
C LEU A 603 -3.08 -31.83 34.19
N PRO A 604 -2.19 -32.09 33.22
CA PRO A 604 -1.95 -31.17 32.10
C PRO A 604 -3.13 -31.05 31.13
N ARG A 605 -4.06 -32.02 31.10
CA ARG A 605 -5.28 -31.96 30.26
C ARG A 605 -6.41 -31.19 30.94
N LEU A 606 -6.55 -31.35 32.25
CA LEU A 606 -7.53 -30.63 33.07
C LEU A 606 -7.12 -29.17 33.29
N CYS A 607 -5.86 -28.96 33.62
CA CYS A 607 -5.30 -27.67 33.98
C CYS A 607 -4.05 -27.38 33.14
N PRO A 608 -4.19 -27.18 31.82
CA PRO A 608 -3.06 -26.87 30.94
C PRO A 608 -2.39 -25.54 31.29
N CYS A 609 -3.05 -24.64 32.03
CA CYS A 609 -2.43 -23.44 32.58
C CYS A 609 -2.29 -23.55 34.10
N MET A 610 -1.07 -23.38 34.63
CA MET A 610 -0.82 -23.28 36.07
C MET A 610 -0.32 -21.89 36.43
N LEU A 611 -0.89 -21.34 37.48
CA LEU A 611 -0.72 -19.99 37.99
C LEU A 611 -0.04 -20.10 39.37
N MET A 612 1.27 -19.82 39.49
CA MET A 612 2.05 -20.17 40.68
C MET A 612 3.04 -19.07 41.11
N SER A 613 3.46 -19.08 42.38
CA SER A 613 4.67 -18.36 42.82
C SER A 613 5.93 -19.21 42.56
N PRO A 614 7.14 -18.62 42.47
CA PRO A 614 8.37 -19.40 42.32
C PRO A 614 8.55 -20.47 43.41
N MET A 615 8.19 -20.12 44.65
CA MET A 615 8.20 -21.05 45.78
C MET A 615 7.21 -22.20 45.59
N SER A 616 5.98 -21.91 45.15
CA SER A 616 4.97 -22.95 44.87
C SER A 616 5.44 -23.92 43.79
N VAL A 617 6.12 -23.43 42.75
CA VAL A 617 6.71 -24.28 41.70
C VAL A 617 7.71 -25.26 42.30
N ALA A 618 8.66 -24.77 43.10
CA ALA A 618 9.64 -25.63 43.76
C ALA A 618 9.00 -26.60 44.77
N GLN A 619 7.94 -26.19 45.47
CA GLN A 619 7.29 -26.97 46.52
C GLN A 619 6.36 -28.06 45.97
N TYR A 620 5.60 -27.81 44.90
CA TYR A 620 4.53 -28.71 44.49
C TYR A 620 4.81 -29.50 43.21
N LEU A 621 5.72 -29.03 42.35
CA LEU A 621 6.07 -29.72 41.11
C LEU A 621 7.37 -30.52 41.30
N THR A 622 7.37 -31.81 40.97
CA THR A 622 8.55 -32.68 41.07
C THR A 622 9.39 -32.57 39.81
N LEU A 623 10.72 -32.36 39.92
CA LEU A 623 11.59 -32.22 38.75
C LEU A 623 11.72 -33.57 38.04
N THR A 624 11.52 -33.57 36.74
CA THR A 624 11.54 -34.77 35.88
C THR A 624 12.57 -34.61 34.77
N ASP A 625 13.02 -35.72 34.18
CA ASP A 625 13.99 -35.71 33.07
C ASP A 625 13.47 -35.02 31.80
N LYS A 626 12.15 -34.86 31.68
CA LYS A 626 11.49 -34.15 30.58
C LYS A 626 10.80 -32.89 31.09
N PRO A 627 10.77 -31.81 30.29
CA PRO A 627 9.98 -30.61 30.59
C PRO A 627 8.49 -30.92 30.78
N GLN A 628 7.93 -30.36 31.86
CA GLN A 628 6.51 -30.50 32.23
C GLN A 628 5.62 -29.45 31.54
N PHE A 629 6.21 -28.33 31.13
CA PHE A 629 5.52 -27.23 30.46
C PHE A 629 6.21 -26.87 29.14
N ASP A 630 5.42 -26.49 28.15
CA ASP A 630 5.95 -26.06 26.85
C ASP A 630 6.38 -24.58 26.90
N LEU A 631 5.78 -23.81 27.82
CA LEU A 631 6.04 -22.39 28.00
C LEU A 631 5.92 -21.96 29.47
N THR A 632 6.96 -21.32 30.02
CA THR A 632 6.85 -20.52 31.25
C THR A 632 6.80 -19.04 30.93
N ILE A 633 5.92 -18.30 31.61
CA ILE A 633 5.83 -16.84 31.52
C ILE A 633 6.07 -16.25 32.91
N PHE A 634 7.10 -15.43 33.04
CA PHE A 634 7.37 -14.65 34.25
C PHE A 634 6.77 -13.26 34.13
N ASP A 635 5.98 -12.82 35.12
CA ASP A 635 5.52 -11.44 35.25
C ASP A 635 6.19 -10.74 36.44
N GLU A 636 6.34 -9.43 36.33
CA GLU A 636 7.16 -8.59 37.21
C GLU A 636 8.58 -9.15 37.38
N ALA A 637 9.18 -9.62 36.28
CA ALA A 637 10.48 -10.26 36.28
C ALA A 637 11.63 -9.37 36.80
N SER A 638 11.46 -8.04 36.77
CA SER A 638 12.39 -7.08 37.39
C SER A 638 12.41 -7.15 38.92
N GLN A 639 11.50 -7.91 39.53
CA GLN A 639 11.36 -8.11 40.99
C GLN A 639 11.65 -9.55 41.42
N MET A 640 12.13 -10.39 40.50
CA MET A 640 12.36 -11.80 40.78
C MET A 640 13.86 -12.09 40.62
N PRO A 641 14.54 -12.46 41.71
CA PRO A 641 15.92 -12.91 41.64
C PRO A 641 16.05 -14.13 40.71
N THR A 642 17.16 -14.22 39.99
CA THR A 642 17.41 -15.35 39.07
C THR A 642 17.34 -16.69 39.79
N SER A 643 17.83 -16.77 41.04
CA SER A 643 17.77 -17.98 41.88
C SER A 643 16.36 -18.52 42.08
N ASP A 644 15.36 -17.64 42.20
CA ASP A 644 13.97 -18.03 42.40
C ASP A 644 13.36 -18.57 41.10
N ALA A 645 13.78 -18.02 39.95
CA ALA A 645 13.26 -18.37 38.65
C ALA A 645 13.79 -19.71 38.10
N VAL A 646 15.01 -20.14 38.49
CA VAL A 646 15.66 -21.35 37.96
C VAL A 646 14.77 -22.59 38.08
N GLY A 647 14.05 -22.74 39.21
CA GLY A 647 13.18 -23.89 39.45
C GLY A 647 12.02 -24.01 38.46
N ALA A 648 11.52 -22.89 37.91
CA ALA A 648 10.49 -22.88 36.88
C ALA A 648 11.06 -23.03 35.47
N ILE A 649 12.24 -22.44 35.20
CA ILE A 649 12.96 -22.60 33.93
C ILE A 649 13.28 -24.08 33.68
N ALA A 650 13.80 -24.79 34.69
CA ALA A 650 14.18 -26.20 34.57
C ALA A 650 13.01 -27.14 34.22
N ARG A 651 11.76 -26.69 34.36
CA ARG A 651 10.54 -27.47 34.07
C ARG A 651 9.93 -27.17 32.73
N SER A 652 10.53 -26.27 31.95
CA SER A 652 9.90 -25.66 30.79
C SER A 652 10.78 -25.72 29.55
N GLU A 653 10.18 -25.93 28.39
CA GLU A 653 10.91 -25.90 27.12
C GLU A 653 11.27 -24.48 26.68
N ASN A 654 10.33 -23.55 26.85
CA ASN A 654 10.46 -22.16 26.42
C ASN A 654 10.12 -21.22 27.57
N VAL A 655 10.74 -20.03 27.58
CA VAL A 655 10.50 -19.01 28.61
C VAL A 655 10.22 -17.65 27.97
N ILE A 656 9.22 -16.95 28.51
CA ILE A 656 8.96 -15.53 28.24
C ILE A 656 9.15 -14.77 29.56
N ILE A 657 10.04 -13.79 29.53
CA ILE A 657 10.33 -12.93 30.69
C ILE A 657 9.64 -11.59 30.44
N THR A 658 8.73 -11.18 31.33
CA THR A 658 8.03 -9.89 31.22
C THR A 658 8.24 -9.06 32.47
N GLY A 659 8.63 -7.81 32.29
CA GLY A 659 8.93 -6.87 33.37
C GLY A 659 9.36 -5.53 32.80
N ASP A 660 9.74 -4.61 33.69
CA ASP A 660 10.20 -3.28 33.32
C ASP A 660 11.54 -2.98 34.01
N PRO A 661 12.64 -2.82 33.26
CA PRO A 661 13.97 -2.58 33.83
C PRO A 661 14.10 -1.19 34.49
N LYS A 662 13.12 -0.30 34.29
CA LYS A 662 13.05 1.03 34.92
C LYS A 662 12.22 1.05 36.21
N GLN A 663 11.71 -0.11 36.64
CA GLN A 663 11.10 -0.28 37.96
C GLN A 663 12.12 -0.77 38.99
N MET A 664 11.72 -0.85 40.26
CA MET A 664 12.61 -1.29 41.33
C MET A 664 13.16 -2.71 41.06
N PRO A 665 14.40 -3.01 41.48
CA PRO A 665 14.94 -4.37 41.55
C PRO A 665 14.39 -5.13 42.78
N PRO A 666 14.63 -6.46 42.90
CA PRO A 666 14.43 -7.17 44.15
C PRO A 666 15.40 -6.69 45.23
N THR A 667 14.95 -6.63 46.49
CA THR A 667 15.73 -6.13 47.63
C THR A 667 15.85 -7.18 48.74
N SER A 668 16.97 -7.15 49.48
CA SER A 668 17.23 -8.01 50.66
C SER A 668 16.57 -7.49 51.96
N PHE A 669 15.57 -6.62 51.85
CA PHE A 669 14.99 -5.84 52.97
C PHE A 669 14.53 -6.69 54.17
N PHE A 670 14.07 -7.92 53.94
CA PHE A 670 13.61 -8.83 55.02
C PHE A 670 14.72 -9.72 55.60
N SER A 671 15.95 -9.63 55.11
CA SER A 671 17.06 -10.51 55.48
C SER A 671 17.90 -9.97 56.65
N SER A 672 17.89 -8.66 56.89
CA SER A 672 18.72 -7.99 57.91
C SER A 672 17.87 -7.56 59.12
N ALA A 673 17.75 -8.45 60.10
CA ALA A 673 16.95 -8.19 61.31
C ALA A 673 17.56 -7.20 62.32
N GLN A 674 18.68 -6.53 62.04
CA GLN A 674 19.33 -5.56 62.94
C GLN A 674 20.22 -4.58 62.18
N THR A 675 19.84 -3.30 62.01
CA THR A 675 20.77 -2.11 61.97
C THR A 675 20.07 -0.75 61.79
N ASP A 676 20.80 0.32 62.15
CA ASP A 676 20.45 1.76 62.21
C ASP A 676 19.70 2.34 60.99
N GLU A 677 18.63 3.11 61.27
CA GLU A 677 17.73 3.74 60.29
C GLU A 677 18.39 4.74 59.32
N GLU A 678 19.57 5.30 59.65
CA GLU A 678 20.31 6.22 58.77
C GLU A 678 21.22 5.52 57.75
N ASN A 679 21.52 4.23 57.95
CA ASN A 679 22.44 3.42 57.12
C ASN A 679 21.86 2.02 56.83
N ILE A 680 20.61 1.92 56.38
CA ILE A 680 20.13 0.65 55.82
C ILE A 680 20.79 0.47 54.46
N GLU A 681 21.92 -0.25 54.41
CA GLU A 681 22.50 -0.77 53.18
C GLU A 681 21.59 -1.90 52.66
N ILE A 682 20.57 -1.53 51.88
CA ILE A 682 19.75 -2.47 51.15
C ILE A 682 20.53 -2.86 49.89
N GLU A 683 21.03 -4.10 49.85
CA GLU A 683 21.64 -4.63 48.64
C GLU A 683 20.53 -4.99 47.62
N ASP A 684 20.52 -4.26 46.50
CA ASP A 684 19.74 -4.62 45.31
C ASP A 684 20.29 -5.94 44.74
N LEU A 685 19.43 -6.94 44.58
CA LEU A 685 19.78 -8.20 43.92
C LEU A 685 19.58 -8.09 42.40
N GLU A 686 20.34 -8.85 41.64
CA GLU A 686 20.14 -8.95 40.19
C GLU A 686 18.86 -9.77 39.90
N SER A 687 18.00 -9.20 39.06
CA SER A 687 16.76 -9.83 38.63
C SER A 687 16.98 -10.69 37.39
N ILE A 688 16.10 -11.68 37.15
CA ILE A 688 16.14 -12.48 35.92
C ILE A 688 16.03 -11.60 34.65
N LEU A 689 15.35 -10.45 34.75
CA LEU A 689 15.20 -9.53 33.63
C LEU A 689 16.53 -8.82 33.33
N ASP A 690 17.24 -8.37 34.36
CA ASP A 690 18.54 -7.71 34.20
C ASP A 690 19.56 -8.70 33.60
N ASP A 691 19.60 -9.94 34.08
CA ASP A 691 20.45 -11.01 33.56
C ASP A 691 20.14 -11.32 32.09
N ALA A 692 18.85 -11.47 31.75
CA ALA A 692 18.42 -11.72 30.38
C ALA A 692 18.83 -10.59 29.42
N LEU A 693 18.74 -9.34 29.87
CA LEU A 693 19.18 -8.18 29.10
C LEU A 693 20.71 -8.15 28.96
N ALA A 694 21.46 -8.45 30.03
CA ALA A 694 22.93 -8.53 30.00
C ALA A 694 23.43 -9.62 29.03
N LEU A 695 22.69 -10.72 28.91
CA LEU A 695 22.94 -11.81 27.95
C LEU A 695 22.51 -11.48 26.51
N ASN A 696 22.01 -10.27 26.24
CA ASN A 696 21.48 -9.85 24.94
C ASN A 696 20.36 -10.76 24.39
N ILE A 697 19.53 -11.31 25.28
CA ILE A 697 18.33 -12.05 24.86
C ILE A 697 17.40 -11.07 24.13
N LYS A 698 16.85 -11.51 23.00
CA LYS A 698 15.99 -10.69 22.13
C LYS A 698 14.78 -10.17 22.91
N SER A 699 14.67 -8.85 23.04
CA SER A 699 13.58 -8.17 23.75
C SER A 699 12.62 -7.44 22.80
N ARG A 700 11.40 -7.16 23.30
CA ARG A 700 10.37 -6.36 22.64
C ARG A 700 9.71 -5.44 23.66
N ASN A 701 9.63 -4.15 23.36
CA ASN A 701 9.01 -3.16 24.24
C ASN A 701 7.51 -3.04 23.95
N LEU A 702 6.70 -2.99 25.00
CA LEU A 702 5.29 -2.63 24.91
C LEU A 702 5.17 -1.11 24.99
N LEU A 703 4.78 -0.47 23.88
CA LEU A 703 4.87 0.98 23.75
C LEU A 703 3.65 1.74 24.29
N TRP A 704 2.46 1.12 24.34
CA TRP A 704 1.22 1.85 24.65
C TRP A 704 1.02 2.02 26.15
N HIS A 705 0.86 3.27 26.58
CA HIS A 705 0.47 3.63 27.94
C HIS A 705 -0.93 4.24 27.96
N TYR A 706 -1.85 3.56 28.63
CA TYR A 706 -3.27 3.97 28.77
C TYR A 706 -3.77 3.88 30.21
N ARG A 707 -2.87 3.62 31.18
CA ARG A 707 -3.21 3.54 32.61
C ARG A 707 -3.57 4.92 33.15
N SER A 708 -2.73 5.91 32.83
CA SER A 708 -2.99 7.30 33.21
C SER A 708 -4.14 7.84 32.37
N LYS A 709 -5.11 8.45 33.06
CA LYS A 709 -6.30 9.08 32.48
C LYS A 709 -6.06 10.52 32.05
N HIS A 710 -4.90 11.06 32.41
CA HIS A 710 -4.39 12.33 31.93
C HIS A 710 -2.94 12.16 31.51
N GLU A 711 -2.54 12.74 30.37
CA GLU A 711 -1.23 12.51 29.78
C GLU A 711 -0.09 13.03 30.67
N SER A 712 -0.29 14.19 31.31
CA SER A 712 0.70 14.82 32.19
C SER A 712 1.24 13.90 33.29
N LEU A 713 0.45 12.91 33.73
CA LEU A 713 0.83 11.99 34.82
C LEU A 713 1.97 11.04 34.42
N ILE A 714 2.15 10.78 33.12
CA ILE A 714 3.23 9.92 32.61
C ILE A 714 4.27 10.70 31.82
N THR A 715 3.98 11.95 31.40
CA THR A 715 4.88 12.78 30.59
C THR A 715 6.29 12.86 31.16
N PHE A 716 6.43 13.14 32.47
CA PHE A 716 7.73 13.19 33.12
C PHE A 716 8.47 11.85 33.04
N SER A 717 7.82 10.76 33.44
CA SER A 717 8.43 9.43 33.42
C SER A 717 8.83 9.01 32.01
N ASN A 718 7.96 9.24 31.01
CA ASN A 718 8.23 8.89 29.62
C ASN A 718 9.46 9.63 29.08
N HIS A 719 9.58 10.92 29.38
CA HIS A 719 10.73 11.73 28.98
C HIS A 719 12.02 11.31 29.71
N GLU A 720 12.00 11.21 31.04
CA GLU A 720 13.21 11.03 31.84
C GLU A 720 13.73 9.59 31.85
N TYR A 721 12.84 8.60 31.76
CA TYR A 721 13.21 7.18 31.95
C TYR A 721 13.02 6.29 30.72
N TYR A 722 12.19 6.70 29.75
CA TYR A 722 11.85 5.89 28.57
C TYR A 722 12.17 6.58 27.23
N ASP A 723 12.95 7.67 27.22
CA ASP A 723 13.38 8.39 26.01
C ASP A 723 12.21 8.78 25.08
N ASN A 724 11.03 9.09 25.64
CA ASN A 724 9.77 9.34 24.93
C ASN A 724 9.29 8.20 24.00
N SER A 725 9.75 6.97 24.24
CA SER A 725 9.38 5.81 23.43
C SER A 725 7.96 5.30 23.68
N LEU A 726 7.34 5.63 24.83
CA LEU A 726 5.96 5.23 25.11
C LEU A 726 4.98 6.11 24.34
N LEU A 727 3.99 5.48 23.72
CA LEU A 727 2.83 6.11 23.10
C LEU A 727 1.77 6.37 24.18
N THR A 728 1.55 7.64 24.47
CA THR A 728 0.56 8.15 25.41
C THR A 728 -0.59 8.80 24.66
N PHE A 729 -1.79 8.74 25.22
CA PHE A 729 -2.99 9.30 24.61
C PHE A 729 -3.43 10.53 25.42
N PRO A 730 -3.58 11.71 24.79
CA PRO A 730 -4.07 12.90 25.48
C PRO A 730 -5.53 12.73 25.91
N SER A 731 -5.93 13.33 27.02
CA SER A 731 -7.32 13.42 27.46
C SER A 731 -8.00 14.68 26.90
N PRO A 732 -9.35 14.77 26.92
CA PRO A 732 -10.05 15.98 26.48
C PRO A 732 -9.71 17.24 27.28
N ASP A 733 -9.22 17.10 28.50
CA ASP A 733 -8.83 18.19 29.41
C ASP A 733 -7.31 18.45 29.45
N ASN A 734 -6.57 17.98 28.43
CA ASN A 734 -5.09 18.01 28.39
C ASN A 734 -4.46 19.42 28.39
N ARG A 735 -5.27 20.49 28.36
CA ARG A 735 -4.80 21.88 28.42
C ARG A 735 -4.21 22.23 29.79
N THR A 736 -4.65 21.56 30.85
CA THR A 736 -4.21 21.81 32.23
C THR A 736 -3.58 20.56 32.85
N SER A 737 -2.33 20.67 33.32
CA SER A 737 -1.62 19.55 33.97
C SER A 737 -2.34 19.05 35.22
N LYS A 738 -2.47 17.73 35.37
CA LYS A 738 -2.94 17.06 36.60
C LYS A 738 -1.79 16.66 37.54
N VAL A 739 -0.58 17.07 37.24
CA VAL A 739 0.57 17.03 38.15
C VAL A 739 0.84 18.46 38.60
N THR A 740 0.64 18.73 39.88
CA THR A 740 0.71 20.09 40.44
C THR A 740 1.52 20.13 41.72
N LEU A 741 2.34 21.17 41.89
CA LEU A 741 3.03 21.47 43.14
C LEU A 741 2.15 22.34 44.04
N VAL A 742 1.89 21.87 45.25
CA VAL A 742 1.37 22.65 46.37
C VAL A 742 2.56 23.07 47.23
N LYS A 743 3.01 24.32 47.05
CA LYS A 743 4.06 24.89 47.89
C LYS A 743 3.53 25.09 49.31
N VAL A 744 4.18 24.46 50.27
CA VAL A 744 3.80 24.54 51.70
C VAL A 744 4.78 25.45 52.42
N ASP A 745 4.25 26.34 53.25
CA ASP A 745 5.07 27.16 54.15
C ASP A 745 5.40 26.35 55.42
N GLY A 746 6.68 26.05 55.62
CA GLY A 746 7.15 25.20 56.70
C GLY A 746 8.66 24.94 56.62
N TYR A 747 9.16 24.05 57.47
CA TYR A 747 10.57 23.66 57.49
C TYR A 747 10.72 22.17 57.82
N TYR A 748 11.85 21.59 57.41
CA TYR A 748 12.24 20.23 57.76
C TYR A 748 12.96 20.21 59.12
N ASP A 749 12.42 19.49 60.11
CA ASP A 749 13.01 19.42 61.45
C ASP A 749 14.12 18.36 61.51
N ARG A 750 15.29 18.71 60.96
CA ARG A 750 16.45 17.81 60.84
C ARG A 750 16.97 17.28 62.18
N SER A 751 16.87 18.05 63.25
CA SER A 751 17.55 17.75 64.53
C SER A 751 16.67 17.05 65.56
N LYS A 752 15.34 17.10 65.42
CA LYS A 752 14.41 16.44 66.34
C LYS A 752 13.63 15.32 65.68
N SER A 753 12.61 15.67 64.92
CA SER A 753 11.61 14.70 64.44
C SER A 753 11.93 14.12 63.07
N ARG A 754 12.94 14.64 62.36
CA ARG A 754 13.38 14.19 61.02
C ARG A 754 12.23 14.11 60.00
N CYS A 755 11.22 14.94 60.18
CA CYS A 755 10.00 14.99 59.38
C CYS A 755 9.59 16.43 59.09
N ASN A 756 8.56 16.60 58.26
CA ASN A 756 7.98 17.90 57.96
C ASN A 756 6.50 17.95 58.38
N PRO A 757 6.21 18.50 59.58
CA PRO A 757 4.85 18.59 60.10
C PRO A 757 3.93 19.51 59.28
N ALA A 758 4.49 20.52 58.61
CA ALA A 758 3.68 21.44 57.81
C ALA A 758 3.14 20.73 56.56
N GLU A 759 3.99 19.96 55.86
CA GLU A 759 3.57 19.14 54.73
C GLU A 759 2.55 18.07 55.14
N ALA A 760 2.78 17.38 56.26
CA ALA A 760 1.85 16.37 56.77
C ALA A 760 0.45 16.97 57.04
N LYS A 761 0.37 18.14 57.70
CA LYS A 761 -0.89 18.86 57.91
C LYS A 761 -1.60 19.24 56.61
N ALA A 762 -0.85 19.70 55.60
CA ALA A 762 -1.43 20.06 54.32
C ALA A 762 -2.01 18.83 53.58
N VAL A 763 -1.33 17.68 53.66
CA VAL A 763 -1.82 16.41 53.10
C VAL A 763 -3.12 15.98 53.79
N ILE A 764 -3.16 15.99 55.12
CA ILE A 764 -4.35 15.60 55.89
C ILE A 764 -5.55 16.52 55.58
N ALA A 765 -5.32 17.83 55.45
CA ALA A 765 -6.36 18.78 55.06
C ALA A 765 -6.92 18.48 53.65
N GLU A 766 -6.07 18.09 52.70
CA GLU A 766 -6.54 17.69 51.35
C GLU A 766 -7.30 16.36 51.37
N VAL A 767 -6.87 15.38 52.18
CA VAL A 767 -7.60 14.11 52.38
C VAL A 767 -8.99 14.41 52.94
N GLU A 768 -9.07 15.20 54.00
CA GLU A 768 -10.33 15.59 54.62
C GLU A 768 -11.25 16.31 53.63
N ARG A 769 -10.72 17.27 52.86
CA ARG A 769 -11.47 18.01 51.82
C ARG A 769 -12.05 17.08 50.77
N ARG A 770 -11.28 16.11 50.27
CA ARG A 770 -11.74 15.17 49.23
C ARG A 770 -12.77 14.19 49.75
N LEU A 771 -12.53 13.61 50.93
CA LEU A 771 -13.48 12.67 51.53
C LEU A 771 -14.80 13.35 51.93
N SER A 772 -14.78 14.66 52.20
CA SER A 772 -15.97 15.45 52.52
C SER A 772 -16.77 15.90 51.29
N ASP A 773 -16.19 15.84 50.08
CA ASP A 773 -16.83 16.27 48.84
C ASP A 773 -17.55 15.08 48.15
N PRO A 774 -18.85 15.18 47.82
CA PRO A 774 -19.61 14.06 47.24
C PRO A 774 -19.08 13.52 45.91
N GLU A 775 -18.42 14.35 45.10
CA GLU A 775 -17.87 13.92 43.81
C GLU A 775 -16.41 13.48 43.94
N LEU A 776 -15.59 14.19 44.72
CA LEU A 776 -14.17 13.84 44.87
C LEU A 776 -13.96 12.59 45.72
N SER A 777 -14.88 12.30 46.66
CA SER A 777 -14.84 11.09 47.50
C SER A 777 -15.01 9.79 46.72
N LYS A 778 -15.51 9.85 45.48
CA LYS A 778 -15.58 8.69 44.56
C LYS A 778 -14.21 8.26 44.03
N ARG A 779 -13.17 9.09 44.21
CA ARG A 779 -11.80 8.80 43.76
C ARG A 779 -10.98 8.19 44.89
N SER A 780 -10.36 7.04 44.63
CA SER A 780 -9.46 6.41 45.59
C SER A 780 -8.19 7.24 45.82
N ILE A 781 -7.72 7.29 47.06
CA ILE A 781 -6.60 8.15 47.50
C ILE A 781 -5.42 7.29 47.95
N GLY A 782 -4.22 7.63 47.51
CA GLY A 782 -2.97 7.07 48.03
C GLY A 782 -2.02 8.18 48.45
N ILE A 783 -1.35 8.00 49.58
CA ILE A 783 -0.34 8.93 50.07
C ILE A 783 1.03 8.29 49.92
N VAL A 784 1.96 9.01 49.30
CA VAL A 784 3.33 8.56 49.08
C VAL A 784 4.31 9.50 49.77
N THR A 785 5.19 8.94 50.61
CA THR A 785 6.22 9.69 51.34
C THR A 785 7.62 9.29 50.90
N PHE A 786 8.60 10.21 50.98
CA PHE A 786 10.01 9.86 50.72
C PHE A 786 10.74 9.22 51.90
N SER A 787 10.17 9.27 53.10
CA SER A 787 10.74 8.66 54.30
C SER A 787 9.69 7.92 55.12
N ILE A 788 10.14 6.88 55.82
CA ILE A 788 9.33 6.10 56.76
C ILE A 788 8.85 6.98 57.93
N VAL A 789 9.71 7.88 58.43
CA VAL A 789 9.36 8.79 59.54
C VAL A 789 8.24 9.76 59.14
N GLN A 790 8.24 10.26 57.90
CA GLN A 790 7.14 11.08 57.38
C GLN A 790 5.86 10.25 57.20
N GLN A 791 5.99 8.97 56.82
CA GLN A 791 4.85 8.04 56.71
C GLN A 791 4.16 7.87 58.07
N HIS A 792 4.93 7.55 59.12
CA HIS A 792 4.39 7.35 60.47
C HIS A 792 3.67 8.59 61.00
N LEU A 793 4.23 9.78 60.78
CA LEU A 793 3.55 11.02 61.16
C LEU A 793 2.20 11.18 60.47
N ILE A 794 2.10 10.86 59.17
CA ILE A 794 0.84 10.95 58.43
C ILE A 794 -0.13 9.86 58.89
N ASP A 795 0.33 8.64 59.15
CA ASP A 795 -0.50 7.54 59.67
C ASP A 795 -1.10 7.89 61.04
N ASP A 796 -0.32 8.46 61.95
CA ASP A 796 -0.79 8.94 63.25
C ASP A 796 -1.88 10.02 63.07
N MET A 797 -1.64 10.99 62.18
CA MET A 797 -2.59 12.07 61.92
C MET A 797 -3.87 11.61 61.19
N LEU A 798 -3.78 10.59 60.32
CA LEU A 798 -4.95 9.95 59.71
C LEU A 798 -5.78 9.24 60.78
N THR A 799 -5.11 8.55 61.71
CA THR A 799 -5.77 7.89 62.85
C THR A 799 -6.53 8.91 63.70
N ASP A 800 -5.91 10.06 64.00
CA ASP A 800 -6.56 11.16 64.72
C ASP A 800 -7.75 11.75 63.95
N LEU A 801 -7.61 11.95 62.63
CA LEU A 801 -8.69 12.45 61.77
C LEU A 801 -9.90 11.49 61.77
N PHE A 802 -9.66 10.19 61.60
CA PHE A 802 -10.71 9.18 61.56
C PHE A 802 -11.36 8.95 62.92
N ALA A 803 -10.60 9.06 64.02
CA ALA A 803 -11.16 9.06 65.36
C ALA A 803 -12.12 10.25 65.59
N GLN A 804 -11.80 11.43 65.03
CA GLN A 804 -12.67 12.61 65.10
C GLN A 804 -13.85 12.55 64.12
N LYS A 805 -13.68 11.89 62.97
CA LYS A 805 -14.67 11.81 61.88
C LYS A 805 -14.82 10.38 61.33
N PRO A 806 -15.53 9.48 62.04
CA PRO A 806 -15.68 8.07 61.65
C PRO A 806 -16.39 7.85 60.30
N ASN A 807 -17.23 8.81 59.87
CA ASN A 807 -17.89 8.76 58.57
C ASN A 807 -16.89 8.85 57.40
N LEU A 808 -15.78 9.57 57.57
CA LEU A 808 -14.73 9.67 56.55
C LEU A 808 -13.91 8.38 56.48
N GLU A 809 -13.73 7.69 57.61
CA GLU A 809 -13.04 6.39 57.66
C GLU A 809 -13.77 5.32 56.85
N ALA A 810 -15.09 5.25 56.97
CA ALA A 810 -15.91 4.32 56.18
C ALA A 810 -15.79 4.55 54.67
N ILE A 811 -15.68 5.82 54.24
CA ILE A 811 -15.47 6.18 52.83
C ILE A 811 -14.04 5.82 52.40
N ALA A 812 -13.04 6.14 53.23
CA ALA A 812 -11.63 5.86 52.96
C ALA A 812 -11.33 4.36 52.86
N ASN A 813 -12.04 3.52 53.62
CA ASN A 813 -11.84 2.07 53.68
C ASN A 813 -12.79 1.26 52.79
N ASN A 814 -13.36 1.88 51.74
CA ASN A 814 -14.20 1.18 50.76
C ASN A 814 -13.52 -0.09 50.23
N GLU A 815 -14.27 -1.21 50.17
CA GLU A 815 -13.75 -2.58 49.96
C GLU A 815 -12.97 -2.78 48.66
N GLN A 816 -13.15 -1.95 47.64
CA GLN A 816 -12.46 -2.12 46.36
C GLN A 816 -11.02 -1.56 46.35
N GLU A 817 -10.78 -0.37 46.89
CA GLU A 817 -9.48 0.30 46.86
C GLU A 817 -9.31 1.24 48.07
N PRO A 818 -8.90 0.72 49.24
CA PRO A 818 -8.81 1.52 50.47
C PRO A 818 -7.70 2.57 50.40
N LEU A 819 -7.82 3.64 51.19
CA LEU A 819 -6.76 4.63 51.37
C LEU A 819 -5.50 3.96 51.91
N PHE A 820 -4.33 4.33 51.36
CA PHE A 820 -3.04 3.90 51.91
C PHE A 820 -2.11 5.08 52.16
N CYS A 821 -1.17 4.93 53.09
CA CYS A 821 0.03 5.74 53.21
C CYS A 821 1.24 4.81 53.14
N LYS A 822 2.14 5.04 52.17
CA LYS A 822 3.28 4.17 51.89
C LYS A 822 4.51 5.01 51.53
N ASN A 823 5.70 4.51 51.86
CA ASN A 823 6.96 5.13 51.45
C ASN A 823 7.43 4.62 50.07
N LEU A 824 8.50 5.20 49.54
CA LEU A 824 9.08 4.86 48.24
C LEU A 824 9.38 3.36 48.05
N GLU A 825 9.72 2.63 49.11
CA GLU A 825 10.09 1.21 49.01
C GLU A 825 8.87 0.28 49.01
N SER A 826 7.79 0.68 49.67
CA SER A 826 6.59 -0.16 49.86
C SER A 826 5.45 0.14 48.89
N VAL A 827 5.48 1.25 48.15
CA VAL A 827 4.41 1.68 47.22
C VAL A 827 4.29 0.84 45.94
N GLN A 828 5.17 -0.13 45.73
CA GLN A 828 5.24 -0.83 44.45
C GLN A 828 4.09 -1.80 44.18
N GLY A 829 3.42 -1.57 43.06
CA GLY A 829 2.30 -2.40 42.61
C GLY A 829 0.96 -1.85 43.09
N ASP A 830 0.98 -0.88 44.01
CA ASP A 830 -0.19 -0.08 44.35
C ASP A 830 -0.33 1.09 43.38
N GLU A 831 -1.56 1.51 43.13
CA GLU A 831 -1.94 2.69 42.36
C GLU A 831 -3.29 3.19 42.86
N ARG A 832 -3.54 4.49 42.71
CA ARG A 832 -4.81 5.12 43.13
C ARG A 832 -5.24 6.15 42.11
N ASP A 833 -6.52 6.52 42.16
CA ASP A 833 -7.01 7.60 41.32
C ASP A 833 -6.27 8.90 41.59
N VAL A 834 -6.04 9.21 42.86
CA VAL A 834 -5.34 10.40 43.32
C VAL A 834 -4.14 10.00 44.16
N ILE A 835 -2.96 10.54 43.83
CA ILE A 835 -1.76 10.40 44.65
C ILE A 835 -1.42 11.74 45.29
N LEU A 836 -1.36 11.75 46.62
CA LEU A 836 -0.87 12.86 47.41
C LEU A 836 0.57 12.56 47.80
N PHE A 837 1.48 13.39 47.31
CA PHE A 837 2.91 13.18 47.43
C PHE A 837 3.46 14.09 48.54
N SER A 838 4.03 13.55 49.61
CA SER A 838 4.74 14.33 50.64
C SER A 838 6.25 14.12 50.49
N VAL A 839 6.96 15.19 50.12
CA VAL A 839 8.43 15.13 49.94
C VAL A 839 9.13 14.90 51.28
N GLY A 840 8.63 15.50 52.36
CA GLY A 840 9.13 15.34 53.73
C GLY A 840 10.48 15.99 54.00
N TYR A 841 11.34 16.16 52.99
CA TYR A 841 12.61 16.87 53.05
C TYR A 841 12.48 18.31 52.54
N GLY A 842 13.28 19.23 53.09
CA GLY A 842 13.21 20.64 52.71
C GLY A 842 14.26 21.49 53.43
N PRO A 843 14.17 22.83 53.31
CA PRO A 843 14.99 23.74 54.09
C PRO A 843 14.74 23.56 55.59
N ASP A 844 15.81 23.60 56.39
CA ASP A 844 15.69 23.70 57.85
C ASP A 844 15.22 25.11 58.27
N LYS A 845 15.10 25.34 59.60
CA LYS A 845 14.67 26.64 60.14
C LYS A 845 15.56 27.82 59.71
N ASP A 846 16.82 27.56 59.37
CA ASP A 846 17.79 28.56 58.93
C ASP A 846 17.81 28.71 57.39
N GLY A 847 16.93 28.00 56.68
CA GLY A 847 16.83 28.01 55.21
C GLY A 847 17.86 27.13 54.51
N LYS A 848 18.62 26.29 55.23
CA LYS A 848 19.63 25.42 54.62
C LYS A 848 19.03 24.10 54.17
N VAL A 849 19.41 23.67 52.97
CA VAL A 849 18.95 22.40 52.37
C VAL A 849 20.08 21.36 52.38
N SER A 850 19.77 20.20 52.97
CA SER A 850 20.62 19.00 52.90
C SER A 850 20.48 18.35 51.52
N MET A 851 21.57 17.90 50.90
CA MET A 851 21.51 17.11 49.66
C MET A 851 21.38 15.60 49.92
N ASN A 852 21.01 15.22 51.15
CA ASN A 852 20.67 13.85 51.52
C ASN A 852 19.16 13.71 51.65
N PHE A 853 18.56 13.01 50.70
CA PHE A 853 17.14 12.71 50.53
C PHE A 853 16.84 11.22 50.74
N GLY A 854 17.69 10.53 51.53
CA GLY A 854 17.49 9.14 51.93
C GLY A 854 17.54 8.16 50.75
N PRO A 855 16.48 7.37 50.49
CA PRO A 855 16.50 6.33 49.44
C PRO A 855 16.81 6.84 48.03
N LEU A 856 16.60 8.13 47.74
CA LEU A 856 16.90 8.72 46.44
C LEU A 856 18.40 8.97 46.20
N ASN A 857 19.21 9.01 47.26
CA ASN A 857 20.66 9.16 47.17
C ASN A 857 21.39 7.84 46.89
N GLN A 858 20.72 6.71 47.14
CA GLN A 858 21.28 5.38 46.96
C GLN A 858 21.31 4.98 45.47
N LYS A 859 22.07 3.92 45.15
CA LYS A 859 22.05 3.30 43.82
C LYS A 859 20.62 2.81 43.51
N GLY A 860 20.14 3.06 42.29
CA GLY A 860 18.75 2.75 41.92
C GLY A 860 17.70 3.74 42.47
N GLY A 861 18.10 4.84 43.09
CA GLY A 861 17.19 5.89 43.57
C GLY A 861 16.30 6.48 42.46
N GLU A 862 16.78 6.49 41.22
CA GLU A 862 16.01 6.91 40.04
C GLU A 862 14.84 5.97 39.72
N ARG A 863 15.01 4.65 39.97
CA ARG A 863 13.94 3.65 39.79
C ARG A 863 12.85 3.82 40.87
N ARG A 864 13.24 4.10 42.11
CA ARG A 864 12.33 4.41 43.23
C ARG A 864 11.48 5.65 42.91
N LEU A 865 12.10 6.70 42.40
CA LEU A 865 11.39 7.90 41.97
C LEU A 865 10.42 7.60 40.82
N ASN A 866 10.87 6.94 39.74
CA ASN A 866 10.03 6.58 38.59
C ASN A 866 8.79 5.77 39.02
N VAL A 867 8.98 4.79 39.91
CA VAL A 867 7.87 4.03 40.49
C VAL A 867 6.89 5.00 41.17
N ALA A 868 7.34 5.85 42.08
CA ALA A 868 6.44 6.69 42.85
C ALA A 868 5.67 7.72 41.99
N VAL A 869 6.33 8.36 41.01
CA VAL A 869 5.70 9.38 40.16
C VAL A 869 4.73 8.80 39.12
N SER A 870 4.68 7.48 38.96
CA SER A 870 3.79 6.77 38.01
C SER A 870 2.58 6.08 38.67
N ARG A 871 2.29 6.37 39.94
CA ARG A 871 1.23 5.70 40.73
C ARG A 871 -0.19 6.26 40.55
N ALA A 872 -0.32 7.47 39.98
CA ALA A 872 -1.59 8.16 39.85
C ALA A 872 -2.32 7.81 38.55
N ARG A 873 -3.63 7.57 38.63
CA ARG A 873 -4.49 7.39 37.44
C ARG A 873 -5.11 8.70 36.96
N TYR A 874 -5.58 9.58 37.84
CA TYR A 874 -6.29 10.82 37.47
C TYR A 874 -5.55 12.09 37.88
N GLU A 875 -4.91 12.10 39.05
CA GLU A 875 -4.34 13.33 39.60
C GLU A 875 -3.17 13.05 40.55
N MET A 876 -2.17 13.92 40.50
CA MET A 876 -1.05 13.93 41.45
C MET A 876 -0.82 15.33 42.01
N LYS A 877 -0.83 15.44 43.34
CA LYS A 877 -0.52 16.68 44.07
C LYS A 877 0.74 16.48 44.90
N ILE A 878 1.74 17.33 44.69
CA ILE A 878 3.01 17.28 45.42
C ILE A 878 3.00 18.35 46.49
N PHE A 879 3.04 17.96 47.76
CA PHE A 879 3.17 18.84 48.91
C PHE A 879 4.64 18.92 49.28
N SER A 880 5.21 20.12 49.15
CA SER A 880 6.64 20.32 49.36
C SER A 880 6.94 21.71 49.89
N THR A 881 7.82 21.78 50.88
CA THR A 881 8.55 23.01 51.28
C THR A 881 9.78 23.26 50.40
N LEU A 882 10.24 22.25 49.67
CA LEU A 882 11.38 22.29 48.76
C LEU A 882 10.93 22.64 47.33
N THR A 883 11.61 23.59 46.68
CA THR A 883 11.44 23.90 45.25
C THR A 883 12.59 23.34 44.41
N ALA A 884 12.42 23.27 43.09
CA ALA A 884 13.45 22.74 42.19
C ALA A 884 14.78 23.52 42.27
N ASP A 885 14.72 24.85 42.37
CA ASP A 885 15.89 25.73 42.45
C ASP A 885 16.72 25.55 43.73
N MET A 886 16.11 25.03 44.79
CA MET A 886 16.78 24.76 46.05
C MET A 886 17.67 23.50 46.02
N ILE A 887 17.53 22.65 45.00
CA ILE A 887 18.33 21.43 44.83
C ILE A 887 19.58 21.75 43.99
N ASP A 888 20.76 21.64 44.60
CA ASP A 888 22.04 21.87 43.96
C ASP A 888 22.71 20.54 43.54
N THR A 889 22.63 20.25 42.25
CA THR A 889 23.19 19.03 41.64
C THR A 889 24.73 19.05 41.56
N ASN A 890 25.40 20.17 41.83
CA ASN A 890 26.87 20.17 41.92
C ASN A 890 27.35 19.59 43.26
N ARG A 891 26.47 19.53 44.27
CA ARG A 891 26.77 19.02 45.62
C ARG A 891 26.43 17.53 45.80
N THR A 892 25.90 16.86 44.78
CA THR A 892 25.56 15.42 44.80
C THR A 892 25.63 14.81 43.40
N ALA A 893 26.19 13.61 43.28
CA ALA A 893 26.23 12.86 42.02
C ALA A 893 25.04 11.89 41.85
N ALA A 894 24.10 11.85 42.81
CA ALA A 894 23.01 10.89 42.81
C ALA A 894 21.98 11.19 41.70
N VAL A 895 21.78 10.22 40.80
CA VAL A 895 20.84 10.32 39.67
C VAL A 895 19.40 10.52 40.14
N GLY A 896 18.98 9.84 41.22
CA GLY A 896 17.65 10.00 41.80
C GLY A 896 17.37 11.44 42.27
N VAL A 897 18.37 12.13 42.82
CA VAL A 897 18.24 13.53 43.28
C VAL A 897 18.16 14.50 42.10
N ALA A 898 18.93 14.25 41.04
CA ALA A 898 18.80 15.02 39.80
C ALA A 898 17.40 14.84 39.17
N GLY A 899 16.87 13.61 39.21
CA GLY A 899 15.48 13.32 38.79
C GLY A 899 14.45 14.07 39.62
N LEU A 900 14.60 14.12 40.95
CA LEU A 900 13.71 14.86 41.84
C LEU A 900 13.65 16.35 41.48
N LYS A 901 14.81 16.97 41.24
CA LYS A 901 14.89 18.37 40.80
C LYS A 901 14.07 18.62 39.54
N LYS A 902 14.26 17.78 38.52
CA LYS A 902 13.50 17.87 37.26
C LYS A 902 12.00 17.64 37.46
N PHE A 903 11.64 16.71 38.34
CA PHE A 903 10.24 16.41 38.64
C PHE A 903 9.52 17.57 39.32
N LEU A 904 10.16 18.21 40.32
CA LEU A 904 9.62 19.40 40.96
C LEU A 904 9.46 20.57 39.96
N ALA A 905 10.45 20.79 39.09
CA ALA A 905 10.35 21.80 38.04
C ALA A 905 9.18 21.53 37.06
N PHE A 906 8.94 20.26 36.73
CA PHE A 906 7.77 19.85 35.94
C PHE A 906 6.45 20.07 36.69
N ALA A 907 6.39 19.78 37.99
CA ALA A 907 5.20 20.03 38.79
C ALA A 907 4.89 21.53 38.98
N GLU A 908 5.92 22.40 38.95
CA GLU A 908 5.79 23.86 39.03
C GLU A 908 5.36 24.49 37.69
N HIS A 909 5.95 24.04 36.58
CA HIS A 909 5.78 24.69 35.26
C HIS A 909 4.94 23.89 34.27
N GLY A 910 4.48 22.70 34.63
CA GLY A 910 3.77 21.77 33.76
C GLY A 910 4.63 21.30 32.58
N VAL A 911 3.97 20.91 31.49
CA VAL A 911 4.60 20.37 30.26
C VAL A 911 5.62 21.34 29.64
N SER A 912 5.47 22.65 29.86
CA SER A 912 6.42 23.68 29.41
C SER A 912 7.83 23.48 29.98
N GLY A 913 7.97 22.87 31.16
CA GLY A 913 9.26 22.59 31.81
C GLY A 913 10.06 21.44 31.18
N ILE A 914 9.45 20.64 30.28
CA ILE A 914 10.07 19.45 29.66
C ILE A 914 10.29 19.61 28.14
N ARG A 915 9.76 20.67 27.50
CA ARG A 915 9.83 20.83 26.03
C ARG A 915 11.27 20.96 25.51
N GLY A 916 11.82 19.85 25.04
CA GLY A 916 12.81 19.83 23.96
C GLY A 916 12.11 20.08 22.63
N ASN A 917 12.69 20.92 21.76
CA ASN A 917 12.24 21.18 20.39
C ASN A 917 12.30 19.90 19.54
N ALA A 918 11.33 19.01 19.68
CA ALA A 918 11.09 17.97 18.70
C ALA A 918 10.39 18.64 17.51
N ASN A 919 11.18 19.01 16.48
CA ASN A 919 10.67 19.37 15.15
C ASN A 919 9.80 18.22 14.64
N THR A 920 8.50 18.27 14.93
CA THR A 920 7.57 17.23 14.52
C THR A 920 7.14 17.53 13.10
N ALA A 921 7.12 16.51 12.24
CA ALA A 921 6.63 16.63 10.88
C ALA A 921 5.22 17.23 10.91
N VAL A 922 5.00 18.24 10.08
CA VAL A 922 3.75 18.98 10.12
C VAL A 922 2.66 18.21 9.35
N ASN A 923 1.56 17.89 10.03
CA ASN A 923 0.33 17.44 9.39
C ASN A 923 -0.41 18.66 8.78
N GLU A 924 -0.10 19.00 7.52
CA GLU A 924 -0.66 20.16 6.83
C GLU A 924 -2.17 20.00 6.54
N VAL A 925 -2.65 18.77 6.35
CA VAL A 925 -4.10 18.48 6.25
C VAL A 925 -4.81 18.88 7.54
N ALA A 926 -4.27 18.49 8.70
CA ALA A 926 -4.83 18.86 10.00
C ALA A 926 -4.82 20.38 10.24
N LYS A 927 -3.73 21.06 9.85
CA LYS A 927 -3.66 22.53 9.91
C LYS A 927 -4.72 23.20 9.04
N ASP A 928 -4.94 22.69 7.84
CA ASP A 928 -5.93 23.25 6.94
C ASP A 928 -7.37 22.99 7.41
N ILE A 929 -7.66 21.83 8.01
CA ILE A 929 -8.92 21.55 8.71
C ILE A 929 -9.12 22.53 9.87
N SER A 930 -8.12 22.71 10.74
CA SER A 930 -8.19 23.65 11.86
C SER A 930 -8.41 25.09 11.39
N ARG A 931 -7.74 25.53 10.31
CA ARG A 931 -7.95 26.85 9.70
C ARG A 931 -9.40 27.00 9.19
N ALA A 932 -9.97 25.95 8.58
CA ALA A 932 -11.35 25.96 8.10
C ALA A 932 -12.35 26.07 9.26
N LEU A 933 -12.14 25.30 10.34
CA LEU A 933 -12.97 25.33 11.54
C LEU A 933 -12.92 26.69 12.23
N ARG A 934 -11.73 27.30 12.35
CA ARG A 934 -11.56 28.66 12.89
C ARG A 934 -12.31 29.70 12.06
N LYS A 935 -12.32 29.58 10.72
CA LYS A 935 -13.13 30.44 9.84
C LYS A 935 -14.64 30.29 10.08
N LYS A 936 -15.11 29.11 10.50
CA LYS A 936 -16.52 28.85 10.90
C LYS A 936 -16.83 29.21 12.36
N GLY A 937 -15.85 29.71 13.13
CA GLY A 937 -16.03 30.17 14.51
C GLY A 937 -15.65 29.15 15.60
N TYR A 938 -15.12 27.98 15.24
CA TYR A 938 -14.67 26.96 16.20
C TYR A 938 -13.17 27.09 16.49
N GLU A 939 -12.81 27.38 17.74
CA GLU A 939 -11.43 27.26 18.20
C GLU A 939 -10.98 25.79 18.13
N SER A 940 -9.76 25.54 17.65
CA SER A 940 -9.19 24.20 17.56
C SER A 940 -7.67 24.25 17.61
N ASP A 941 -7.08 23.20 18.18
CA ASP A 941 -5.65 22.97 18.24
C ASP A 941 -5.26 21.78 17.38
N VAL A 942 -4.03 21.79 16.86
CA VAL A 942 -3.50 20.69 16.04
C VAL A 942 -2.43 19.93 16.81
N GLN A 943 -2.32 18.64 16.53
CA GLN A 943 -1.24 17.80 17.05
C GLN A 943 -1.15 17.81 18.59
N VAL A 944 -2.32 17.73 19.25
CA VAL A 944 -2.46 17.71 20.71
C VAL A 944 -1.93 16.39 21.25
N GLY A 945 -1.00 16.47 22.20
CA GLY A 945 -0.32 15.32 22.80
C GLY A 945 1.17 15.58 23.01
N CYS A 946 1.79 14.85 23.93
CA CYS A 946 3.20 15.01 24.30
C CYS A 946 4.09 13.85 23.82
N SER A 947 3.51 12.73 23.40
CA SER A 947 4.26 11.57 22.89
C SER A 947 4.21 11.45 21.36
N GLY A 948 4.62 10.28 20.85
CA GLY A 948 4.48 9.93 19.44
C GLY A 948 3.03 9.89 18.96
N PHE A 949 2.03 9.56 19.80
CA PHE A 949 0.63 9.64 19.40
C PHE A 949 0.06 11.03 19.71
N ARG A 950 -0.58 11.64 18.73
CA ARG A 950 -1.22 12.95 18.85
C ARG A 950 -2.58 12.95 18.16
N VAL A 951 -3.51 13.70 18.73
CA VAL A 951 -4.79 14.01 18.09
C VAL A 951 -4.52 15.05 17.01
N ASP A 952 -4.90 14.75 15.76
CA ASP A 952 -4.54 15.61 14.62
C ASP A 952 -5.18 16.99 14.73
N VAL A 953 -6.49 17.04 15.01
CA VAL A 953 -7.22 18.28 15.32
C VAL A 953 -8.12 18.03 16.54
N ALA A 954 -7.94 18.83 17.57
CA ALA A 954 -8.78 18.85 18.76
C ALA A 954 -9.63 20.13 18.74
N VAL A 955 -10.96 19.97 18.68
CA VAL A 955 -11.89 21.10 18.67
C VAL A 955 -12.19 21.50 20.11
N CYS A 956 -11.99 22.77 20.44
CA CYS A 956 -12.30 23.32 21.76
C CYS A 956 -13.81 23.29 22.02
N ASP A 957 -14.19 22.99 23.25
CA ASP A 957 -15.57 23.15 23.68
C ASP A 957 -15.90 24.66 23.76
N PRO A 958 -16.92 25.15 23.04
CA PRO A 958 -17.32 26.56 23.12
C PRO A 958 -17.86 26.97 24.49
N ASP A 959 -18.40 26.03 25.27
CA ASP A 959 -18.98 26.28 26.59
C ASP A 959 -17.94 26.14 27.73
N ASP A 960 -16.88 25.34 27.52
CA ASP A 960 -15.74 25.18 28.43
C ASP A 960 -14.40 25.23 27.69
N LYS A 961 -13.79 26.42 27.66
CA LYS A 961 -12.52 26.65 26.94
C LYS A 961 -11.33 25.85 27.46
N GLU A 962 -11.42 25.25 28.65
CA GLU A 962 -10.35 24.40 29.21
C GLU A 962 -10.42 22.96 28.67
N ARG A 963 -11.45 22.61 27.90
CA ARG A 963 -11.71 21.26 27.40
C ARG A 963 -11.85 21.23 25.87
N TYR A 964 -11.60 20.06 25.30
CA TYR A 964 -11.93 19.70 23.93
C TYR A 964 -13.21 18.86 23.85
N ILE A 965 -14.05 19.12 22.85
CA ILE A 965 -15.33 18.42 22.63
C ILE A 965 -15.22 17.30 21.59
N LEU A 966 -14.31 17.43 20.61
CA LEU A 966 -14.15 16.49 19.50
C LEU A 966 -12.68 16.31 19.11
N ALA A 967 -12.24 15.06 19.00
CA ALA A 967 -10.98 14.67 18.37
C ALA A 967 -11.23 14.25 16.92
N VAL A 968 -10.61 14.96 15.97
CA VAL A 968 -10.57 14.57 14.56
C VAL A 968 -9.24 13.88 14.29
N LEU A 969 -9.32 12.64 13.81
CA LEU A 969 -8.19 11.84 13.37
C LEU A 969 -8.17 11.83 11.83
N THR A 970 -7.03 12.16 11.24
CA THR A 970 -6.78 12.01 9.80
C THR A 970 -6.19 10.63 9.50
N ASP A 971 -5.97 10.34 8.22
CA ASP A 971 -5.28 9.17 7.68
C ASP A 971 -3.76 9.40 7.50
N SER A 972 -3.13 10.27 8.28
CA SER A 972 -1.67 10.47 8.26
C SER A 972 -0.90 9.19 8.60
N ASN A 973 0.30 9.02 8.03
CA ASN A 973 1.21 7.90 8.29
C ASN A 973 2.37 8.32 9.21
N GLU A 974 2.02 8.86 10.37
CA GLU A 974 3.02 9.07 11.41
C GLU A 974 3.60 7.71 11.84
N PRO A 975 4.92 7.57 12.03
CA PRO A 975 5.53 6.30 12.47
C PRO A 975 4.97 5.75 13.78
N SER A 976 4.36 6.63 14.60
CA SER A 976 3.64 6.32 15.83
C SER A 976 2.28 5.66 15.61
N ARG A 977 1.71 5.77 14.41
CA ARG A 977 0.44 5.13 14.03
C ARG A 977 0.71 3.70 13.59
N THR A 978 -0.04 2.80 14.21
CA THR A 978 0.14 1.35 14.11
C THR A 978 -0.16 0.79 12.72
N ARG A 979 0.58 -0.25 12.33
CA ARG A 979 0.49 -0.88 11.00
C ARG A 979 -0.81 -1.65 10.74
N THR A 980 -1.55 -2.05 11.78
CA THR A 980 -2.74 -2.90 11.58
C THR A 980 -4.03 -2.09 11.56
N ALA A 981 -4.96 -2.47 10.68
CA ALA A 981 -6.32 -1.90 10.65
C ALA A 981 -7.03 -2.01 12.00
N ARG A 982 -6.84 -3.09 12.76
CA ARG A 982 -7.42 -3.22 14.10
C ARG A 982 -6.90 -2.13 15.04
N ASP A 983 -5.60 -1.88 15.03
CA ASP A 983 -5.03 -0.91 15.96
C ASP A 983 -5.47 0.53 15.62
N ARG A 984 -5.46 0.90 14.32
CA ARG A 984 -5.87 2.23 13.86
C ARG A 984 -7.36 2.49 14.02
N GLU A 985 -8.20 1.50 13.68
CA GLU A 985 -9.64 1.73 13.51
C GLU A 985 -10.48 1.28 14.72
N ILE A 986 -9.89 0.47 15.60
CA ILE A 986 -10.54 -0.04 16.82
C ILE A 986 -9.74 0.37 18.06
N CYS A 987 -8.49 -0.09 18.21
CA CYS A 987 -7.77 0.07 19.48
C CYS A 987 -7.51 1.55 19.84
N GLN A 988 -6.98 2.36 18.92
CA GLN A 988 -6.69 3.78 19.18
C GLN A 988 -7.97 4.59 19.49
N PRO A 989 -9.04 4.54 18.66
CA PRO A 989 -10.30 5.21 18.98
C PRO A 989 -10.91 4.73 20.29
N SER A 990 -10.83 3.43 20.60
CA SER A 990 -11.36 2.89 21.87
C SER A 990 -10.62 3.44 23.09
N VAL A 991 -9.30 3.63 23.01
CA VAL A 991 -8.54 4.26 24.11
C VAL A 991 -8.96 5.73 24.27
N LEU A 992 -9.08 6.50 23.18
CA LEU A 992 -9.54 7.89 23.25
C LEU A 992 -10.95 8.01 23.82
N LYS A 993 -11.88 7.15 23.39
CA LYS A 993 -13.24 7.07 23.95
C LYS A 993 -13.21 6.74 25.45
N MET A 994 -12.34 5.81 25.88
CA MET A 994 -12.13 5.47 27.30
C MET A 994 -11.58 6.65 28.13
N LEU A 995 -10.93 7.63 27.49
CA LEU A 995 -10.49 8.88 28.09
C LEU A 995 -11.55 9.99 28.03
N GLY A 996 -12.71 9.74 27.43
CA GLY A 996 -13.83 10.67 27.35
C GLY A 996 -13.87 11.53 26.08
N TRP A 997 -13.13 11.15 25.03
CA TRP A 997 -13.21 11.83 23.73
C TRP A 997 -14.40 11.37 22.90
N ASN A 998 -15.05 12.32 22.23
CA ASN A 998 -15.75 12.05 20.97
C ASN A 998 -14.70 12.00 19.86
N VAL A 999 -14.77 10.98 18.99
CA VAL A 999 -13.74 10.74 17.97
C VAL A 999 -14.41 10.65 16.60
N MET A 1000 -13.89 11.43 15.65
CA MET A 1000 -14.28 11.43 14.24
C MET A 1000 -13.07 11.16 13.37
N LYS A 1001 -13.25 10.38 12.31
CA LYS A 1001 -12.24 10.14 11.28
C LYS A 1001 -12.50 11.06 10.09
N VAL A 1002 -11.45 11.65 9.53
CA VAL A 1002 -11.47 12.41 8.28
C VAL A 1002 -10.42 11.83 7.34
N TRP A 1003 -10.83 11.50 6.12
CA TRP A 1003 -9.94 10.96 5.09
C TRP A 1003 -9.34 12.12 4.28
N SER A 1004 -8.03 12.13 4.08
CA SER A 1004 -7.35 13.15 3.28
C SER A 1004 -7.89 13.22 1.84
N ALA A 1005 -8.25 12.06 1.28
CA ALA A 1005 -8.91 11.93 -0.01
C ALA A 1005 -10.26 12.69 -0.08
N ASP A 1006 -11.12 12.53 0.94
CA ASP A 1006 -12.40 13.25 0.99
C ASP A 1006 -12.17 14.75 1.18
N TRP A 1007 -11.24 15.13 2.07
CA TRP A 1007 -10.90 16.54 2.31
C TRP A 1007 -10.39 17.24 1.05
N TYR A 1008 -9.59 16.53 0.24
CA TYR A 1008 -9.09 17.02 -1.04
C TYR A 1008 -10.21 17.16 -2.10
N ASN A 1009 -11.11 16.17 -2.18
CA ASN A 1009 -12.16 16.14 -3.19
C ASN A 1009 -13.30 17.13 -2.89
N ASP A 1010 -13.76 17.22 -1.64
CA ASP A 1010 -14.85 18.11 -1.24
C ASP A 1010 -14.68 18.62 0.21
N ARG A 1011 -13.91 19.70 0.33
CA ARG A 1011 -13.59 20.36 1.60
C ARG A 1011 -14.84 20.84 2.36
N GLU A 1012 -15.79 21.47 1.68
CA GLU A 1012 -16.96 22.05 2.33
C GLU A 1012 -17.92 20.97 2.84
N ALA A 1013 -18.09 19.87 2.10
CA ALA A 1013 -18.89 18.74 2.57
C ALA A 1013 -18.29 18.11 3.85
N VAL A 1014 -16.97 17.87 3.86
CA VAL A 1014 -16.30 17.33 5.05
C VAL A 1014 -16.36 18.32 6.23
N LEU A 1015 -16.15 19.62 5.99
CA LEU A 1015 -16.27 20.64 7.02
C LEU A 1015 -17.68 20.69 7.62
N THR A 1016 -18.72 20.58 6.79
CA THR A 1016 -20.12 20.50 7.22
C THR A 1016 -20.35 19.27 8.09
N LYS A 1017 -19.85 18.11 7.69
CA LYS A 1017 -19.91 16.87 8.49
C LYS A 1017 -19.25 17.03 9.87
N ILE A 1018 -18.11 17.74 9.95
CA ILE A 1018 -17.45 18.03 11.23
C ILE A 1018 -18.31 18.97 12.09
N THR A 1019 -18.84 20.04 11.52
CA THR A 1019 -19.68 20.99 12.27
C THR A 1019 -20.99 20.37 12.75
N ASP A 1020 -21.62 19.52 11.93
CA ASP A 1020 -22.84 18.79 12.31
C ASP A 1020 -22.56 17.81 13.46
N ALA A 1021 -21.40 17.15 13.44
CA ALA A 1021 -20.98 16.29 14.54
C ALA A 1021 -20.78 17.08 15.85
N ILE A 1022 -20.19 18.29 15.79
CA ILE A 1022 -20.02 19.16 16.96
C ILE A 1022 -21.38 19.58 17.52
N GLU A 1023 -22.31 20.02 16.66
CA GLU A 1023 -23.64 20.44 17.08
C GLU A 1023 -24.49 19.29 17.65
N SER A 1024 -24.36 18.09 17.09
CA SER A 1024 -24.98 16.86 17.61
C SER A 1024 -24.45 16.47 18.99
N ILE A 1025 -23.17 16.75 19.30
CA ILE A 1025 -22.61 16.49 20.63
C ILE A 1025 -23.13 17.52 21.66
N LYS A 1026 -23.26 18.79 21.25
CA LYS A 1026 -23.73 19.88 22.14
C LYS A 1026 -25.21 19.84 22.45
N SER A 1027 -26.03 19.51 21.44
CA SER A 1027 -27.45 19.29 21.63
C SER A 1027 -27.62 17.83 21.97
N PRO A 1028 -27.84 17.44 23.25
CA PRO A 1028 -28.29 16.11 23.56
C PRO A 1028 -29.72 16.00 23.04
N LEU A 1029 -29.88 15.85 21.72
CA LEU A 1029 -30.90 14.94 21.23
C LEU A 1029 -30.68 13.66 22.04
N GLN A 1030 -31.76 13.09 22.53
CA GLN A 1030 -31.78 11.70 22.93
C GLN A 1030 -31.36 10.87 21.71
N ILE A 1031 -30.07 10.85 21.43
CA ILE A 1031 -29.42 9.70 20.83
C ILE A 1031 -29.68 8.69 21.93
N GLU A 1032 -30.67 7.82 21.70
CA GLU A 1032 -30.65 6.49 22.28
C GLU A 1032 -29.17 6.12 22.27
N GLU A 1033 -28.55 6.04 23.46
CA GLU A 1033 -27.30 5.30 23.54
C GLU A 1033 -27.57 4.10 22.65
N ASP A 1034 -26.76 3.90 21.59
CA ASP A 1034 -26.66 2.58 21.01
C ASP A 1034 -26.18 1.76 22.22
N GLU A 1035 -27.14 1.31 23.05
CA GLU A 1035 -27.01 0.22 23.99
C GLU A 1035 -26.31 -0.77 23.10
N PRO A 1036 -25.04 -1.11 23.41
CA PRO A 1036 -24.17 -1.83 22.50
C PRO A 1036 -25.01 -2.97 21.96
N ILE A 1037 -25.44 -2.90 20.67
CA ILE A 1037 -26.64 -3.62 20.21
C ILE A 1037 -26.61 -4.93 20.92
N LYS A 1038 -27.47 -5.07 21.94
CA LYS A 1038 -27.60 -6.35 22.62
C LYS A 1038 -28.30 -7.15 21.54
N TYR A 1039 -27.52 -7.65 20.60
CA TYR A 1039 -27.70 -8.99 20.20
C TYR A 1039 -27.65 -9.72 21.53
N GLU A 1040 -28.83 -10.00 22.08
CA GLU A 1040 -29.11 -11.33 22.58
C GLU A 1040 -28.77 -12.29 21.42
N ILE A 1041 -27.46 -12.43 21.12
CA ILE A 1041 -26.92 -13.74 20.89
C ILE A 1041 -27.21 -14.39 22.22
N LYS A 1042 -28.39 -15.03 22.33
CA LYS A 1042 -28.51 -16.19 23.19
C LYS A 1042 -27.21 -16.92 22.93
N GLN A 1043 -26.37 -17.05 23.96
CA GLN A 1043 -25.24 -17.95 23.91
C GLN A 1043 -25.83 -19.33 23.66
N GLU A 1044 -26.17 -19.63 22.41
CA GLU A 1044 -26.22 -20.97 21.89
C GLU A 1044 -24.75 -21.35 21.77
N LEU A 1045 -24.13 -21.53 22.95
CA LEU A 1045 -23.12 -22.56 23.09
C LEU A 1045 -23.74 -23.77 22.37
N ALA A 1046 -23.13 -24.14 21.25
CA ALA A 1046 -23.64 -25.18 20.38
C ALA A 1046 -24.03 -26.40 21.23
N ASP A 1047 -25.13 -27.07 20.88
CA ASP A 1047 -25.76 -28.10 21.73
C ASP A 1047 -24.71 -28.95 22.47
N PRO A 1048 -24.83 -29.10 23.81
CA PRO A 1048 -23.89 -29.89 24.58
C PRO A 1048 -23.81 -31.29 23.97
N ILE A 1049 -22.59 -31.78 23.77
CA ILE A 1049 -22.38 -33.10 23.19
C ILE A 1049 -22.91 -34.14 24.20
N PRO A 1050 -23.90 -34.99 23.85
CA PRO A 1050 -24.43 -35.99 24.77
C PRO A 1050 -23.31 -36.95 25.23
N ALA A 1051 -23.24 -37.22 26.54
CA ALA A 1051 -22.20 -38.05 27.17
C ALA A 1051 -22.04 -39.45 26.54
N ALA A 1052 -23.08 -39.98 25.88
CA ALA A 1052 -23.07 -41.30 25.26
C ALA A 1052 -22.33 -41.37 23.89
N GLN A 1053 -21.89 -40.26 23.31
CA GLN A 1053 -21.21 -40.20 22.00
C GLN A 1053 -19.72 -39.86 22.08
N SER A 1054 -19.09 -40.04 23.25
CA SER A 1054 -17.73 -39.57 23.53
C SER A 1054 -16.59 -40.50 23.06
N ASN A 1055 -16.79 -41.31 22.02
CA ASN A 1055 -15.71 -42.12 21.45
C ASN A 1055 -15.15 -41.43 20.20
N PRO A 1056 -13.97 -40.77 20.26
CA PRO A 1056 -13.38 -40.07 19.12
C PRO A 1056 -13.08 -41.00 17.93
N ASP A 1057 -12.88 -42.31 18.19
CA ASP A 1057 -12.70 -43.31 17.12
C ASP A 1057 -14.01 -43.92 16.63
N GLY A 1058 -15.13 -43.69 17.32
CA GLY A 1058 -16.44 -44.26 17.00
C GLY A 1058 -16.58 -45.76 17.33
N ILE A 1059 -15.72 -46.31 18.20
CA ILE A 1059 -15.73 -47.74 18.53
C ILE A 1059 -16.96 -48.09 19.39
N GLN A 1060 -17.79 -49.01 18.90
CA GLN A 1060 -19.00 -49.47 19.60
C GLN A 1060 -18.77 -50.76 20.39
N LYS A 1061 -19.39 -50.85 21.57
CA LYS A 1061 -19.51 -52.11 22.32
C LYS A 1061 -20.83 -52.77 21.93
N LEU A 1062 -20.77 -53.95 21.34
CA LEU A 1062 -21.93 -54.73 20.90
C LEU A 1062 -22.03 -56.04 21.70
N ASP A 1063 -23.15 -56.75 21.61
CA ASP A 1063 -23.27 -58.11 22.13
C ASP A 1063 -22.97 -59.12 21.02
N TYR A 1064 -22.30 -60.24 21.37
CA TYR A 1064 -22.06 -61.32 20.42
C TYR A 1064 -23.35 -62.10 20.15
N VAL A 1065 -23.75 -62.17 18.88
CA VAL A 1065 -24.91 -62.95 18.45
C VAL A 1065 -24.40 -64.18 17.69
N GLN A 1066 -24.62 -65.35 18.27
CA GLN A 1066 -24.28 -66.62 17.64
C GLN A 1066 -25.37 -67.02 16.63
N ALA A 1067 -25.00 -67.32 15.38
CA ALA A 1067 -25.89 -67.80 14.34
C ALA A 1067 -26.44 -69.19 14.68
N THR A 1068 -27.74 -69.37 14.51
CA THR A 1068 -28.37 -70.69 14.61
C THR A 1068 -28.16 -71.43 13.29
N LEU A 1069 -27.37 -72.50 13.31
CA LEU A 1069 -27.15 -73.37 12.15
C LEU A 1069 -28.25 -74.44 12.11
N ASN A 1070 -29.01 -74.51 11.03
CA ASN A 1070 -29.98 -75.58 10.81
C ASN A 1070 -29.28 -76.77 10.13
N ALA A 1071 -28.39 -77.42 10.87
CA ALA A 1071 -27.68 -78.57 10.36
C ALA A 1071 -28.67 -79.70 10.03
N MET A 1072 -28.79 -80.03 8.74
CA MET A 1072 -29.54 -81.21 8.31
C MET A 1072 -28.88 -82.46 8.91
N ALA A 1073 -29.70 -83.41 9.37
CA ALA A 1073 -29.22 -84.71 9.85
C ALA A 1073 -28.72 -85.57 8.66
N ILE A 1074 -27.49 -85.29 8.21
CA ILE A 1074 -26.81 -85.99 7.13
C ILE A 1074 -25.63 -86.79 7.69
N THR A 1075 -25.31 -87.93 7.08
CA THR A 1075 -24.16 -88.74 7.50
C THR A 1075 -22.84 -88.09 7.05
N ASP A 1076 -21.72 -88.40 7.69
CA ASP A 1076 -20.37 -87.94 7.27
C ASP A 1076 -20.13 -88.20 5.77
N ARG A 1077 -20.56 -89.38 5.29
CA ARG A 1077 -20.46 -89.75 3.88
C ARG A 1077 -21.24 -88.83 2.96
N ASP A 1078 -22.43 -88.40 3.38
CA ASP A 1078 -23.28 -87.48 2.62
C ASP A 1078 -22.69 -86.06 2.59
N PHE A 1079 -22.09 -85.59 3.69
CA PHE A 1079 -21.39 -84.31 3.76
C PHE A 1079 -20.22 -84.26 2.76
N TYR A 1080 -19.41 -85.32 2.70
CA TYR A 1080 -18.26 -85.39 1.78
C TYR A 1080 -18.64 -85.72 0.32
N SER A 1081 -19.81 -86.31 0.07
CA SER A 1081 -20.25 -86.70 -1.29
C SER A 1081 -20.61 -85.53 -2.21
N GLY A 1082 -20.80 -84.32 -1.66
CA GLY A 1082 -21.26 -83.13 -2.40
C GLY A 1082 -22.78 -83.08 -2.64
N LYS A 1083 -23.55 -84.10 -2.25
CA LYS A 1083 -25.01 -84.20 -2.48
C LYS A 1083 -25.80 -83.00 -1.92
N TYR A 1084 -25.39 -82.47 -0.78
CA TYR A 1084 -26.05 -81.35 -0.09
C TYR A 1084 -25.23 -80.05 -0.11
N PHE A 1085 -24.22 -79.97 -0.97
CA PHE A 1085 -23.24 -78.89 -0.99
C PHE A 1085 -23.86 -77.47 -1.08
N PRO A 1086 -24.88 -77.18 -1.93
CA PRO A 1086 -25.49 -75.85 -1.97
C PRO A 1086 -26.17 -75.45 -0.66
N ALA A 1087 -26.84 -76.40 0.02
CA ALA A 1087 -27.51 -76.13 1.29
C ALA A 1087 -26.50 -75.94 2.43
N ILE A 1088 -25.40 -76.70 2.44
CA ILE A 1088 -24.29 -76.50 3.39
C ILE A 1088 -23.65 -75.11 3.17
N CYS A 1089 -23.39 -74.72 1.92
CA CYS A 1089 -22.84 -73.39 1.62
C CYS A 1089 -23.79 -72.26 2.06
N GLN A 1090 -25.11 -72.45 1.95
CA GLN A 1090 -26.09 -71.46 2.41
C GLN A 1090 -26.06 -71.27 3.94
N GLU A 1091 -25.96 -72.37 4.70
CA GLU A 1091 -25.83 -72.30 6.17
C GLU A 1091 -24.49 -71.69 6.60
N VAL A 1092 -23.39 -72.01 5.91
CA VAL A 1092 -22.08 -71.40 6.18
C VAL A 1092 -22.07 -69.92 5.80
N GLN A 1093 -22.74 -69.52 4.71
CA GLN A 1093 -22.91 -68.10 4.36
C GLN A 1093 -23.68 -67.35 5.45
N ASN A 1094 -24.78 -67.93 5.96
CA ASN A 1094 -25.54 -67.33 7.06
C ASN A 1094 -24.68 -67.13 8.31
N LEU A 1095 -23.83 -68.12 8.63
CA LEU A 1095 -22.90 -68.01 9.75
C LEU A 1095 -21.86 -66.90 9.52
N VAL A 1096 -21.26 -66.80 8.32
CA VAL A 1096 -20.31 -65.72 8.00
C VAL A 1096 -20.98 -64.35 8.03
N ASP A 1097 -22.18 -64.23 7.48
CA ASP A 1097 -22.94 -62.97 7.43
C ASP A 1097 -23.38 -62.46 8.81
N THR A 1098 -23.53 -63.37 9.78
CA THR A 1098 -24.02 -63.07 11.13
C THR A 1098 -22.88 -62.90 12.14
N GLU A 1099 -21.86 -63.77 12.09
CA GLU A 1099 -20.83 -63.85 13.14
C GLU A 1099 -19.51 -63.19 12.78
N SER A 1100 -19.34 -62.68 11.56
CA SER A 1100 -18.09 -62.02 11.17
C SER A 1100 -17.84 -60.71 11.96
N PRO A 1101 -16.57 -60.33 12.22
CA PRO A 1101 -15.36 -61.11 11.96
C PRO A 1101 -15.26 -62.37 12.84
N LEU A 1102 -14.68 -63.44 12.30
CA LEU A 1102 -14.50 -64.70 13.02
C LEU A 1102 -13.15 -65.34 12.65
N THR A 1103 -12.48 -65.99 13.60
CA THR A 1103 -11.23 -66.70 13.28
C THR A 1103 -11.55 -67.92 12.42
N GLU A 1104 -10.65 -68.26 11.49
CA GLU A 1104 -10.85 -69.41 10.60
C GLU A 1104 -10.95 -70.72 11.40
N ASP A 1105 -10.21 -70.84 12.49
CA ASP A 1105 -10.29 -71.97 13.42
C ASP A 1105 -11.66 -72.07 14.10
N TYR A 1106 -12.24 -70.93 14.49
CA TYR A 1106 -13.60 -70.91 15.04
C TYR A 1106 -14.65 -71.26 13.98
N LEU A 1107 -14.49 -70.82 12.73
CA LEU A 1107 -15.35 -71.23 11.62
C LEU A 1107 -15.36 -72.75 11.45
N ARG A 1108 -14.16 -73.34 11.41
CA ARG A 1108 -13.97 -74.79 11.29
C ARG A 1108 -14.63 -75.52 12.45
N LYS A 1109 -14.39 -75.06 13.69
CA LYS A 1109 -15.02 -75.59 14.92
C LYS A 1109 -16.54 -75.55 14.84
N ARG A 1110 -17.13 -74.48 14.29
CA ARG A 1110 -18.58 -74.35 14.14
C ARG A 1110 -19.17 -75.28 13.10
N ILE A 1111 -18.48 -75.45 11.96
CA ILE A 1111 -18.89 -76.40 10.92
C ILE A 1111 -18.77 -77.83 11.47
N THR A 1112 -17.63 -78.22 12.02
CA THR A 1112 -17.46 -79.59 12.53
C THR A 1112 -18.43 -79.92 13.66
N THR A 1113 -18.72 -78.97 14.55
CA THR A 1113 -19.70 -79.15 15.63
C THR A 1113 -21.13 -79.30 15.09
N ALA A 1114 -21.53 -78.47 14.13
CA ALA A 1114 -22.89 -78.48 13.60
C ALA A 1114 -23.26 -79.79 12.89
N TRP A 1115 -22.29 -80.40 12.18
CA TRP A 1115 -22.48 -81.66 11.47
C TRP A 1115 -21.84 -82.87 12.15
N TYR A 1116 -21.40 -82.75 13.41
CA TYR A 1116 -20.76 -83.81 14.20
C TYR A 1116 -19.55 -84.48 13.51
N LEU A 1117 -18.75 -83.70 12.78
CA LEU A 1117 -17.63 -84.18 11.98
C LEU A 1117 -16.30 -84.19 12.76
N TYR A 1118 -15.40 -85.09 12.38
CA TYR A 1118 -14.00 -85.06 12.81
C TYR A 1118 -13.12 -84.35 11.77
N PRO A 1119 -12.16 -83.50 12.21
CA PRO A 1119 -11.16 -82.94 11.31
C PRO A 1119 -10.39 -84.06 10.59
N SER A 1120 -10.44 -84.08 9.26
CA SER A 1120 -9.81 -85.09 8.40
C SER A 1120 -9.35 -84.45 7.08
N GLU A 1121 -8.50 -85.12 6.31
CA GLU A 1121 -8.10 -84.61 4.97
C GLU A 1121 -9.30 -84.40 4.03
N ASP A 1122 -10.35 -85.20 4.17
CA ASP A 1122 -11.57 -85.06 3.38
C ASP A 1122 -12.40 -83.84 3.83
N PHE A 1123 -12.39 -83.53 5.13
CA PHE A 1123 -12.95 -82.26 5.63
C PHE A 1123 -12.21 -81.05 5.06
N GLU A 1124 -10.87 -81.07 5.02
CA GLU A 1124 -10.09 -79.95 4.48
C GLU A 1124 -10.39 -79.67 3.01
N LYS A 1125 -10.54 -80.71 2.20
CA LYS A 1125 -10.94 -80.57 0.79
C LYS A 1125 -12.32 -79.96 0.64
N VAL A 1126 -13.31 -80.44 1.41
CA VAL A 1126 -14.68 -79.94 1.34
C VAL A 1126 -14.80 -78.54 1.93
N TYR A 1127 -14.08 -78.23 3.01
CA TYR A 1127 -13.98 -76.89 3.57
C TYR A 1127 -13.41 -75.89 2.56
N GLY A 1128 -12.33 -76.25 1.85
CA GLY A 1128 -11.78 -75.42 0.78
C GLY A 1128 -12.79 -75.16 -0.36
N ALA A 1129 -13.59 -76.17 -0.72
CA ALA A 1129 -14.67 -76.01 -1.68
C ALA A 1129 -15.79 -75.08 -1.15
N ILE A 1130 -16.23 -75.26 0.10
CA ILE A 1130 -17.24 -74.41 0.76
C ILE A 1130 -16.78 -72.95 0.76
N MET A 1131 -15.56 -72.68 1.22
CA MET A 1131 -15.03 -71.32 1.27
C MET A 1131 -14.89 -70.69 -0.13
N SER A 1132 -14.65 -71.49 -1.17
CA SER A 1132 -14.64 -70.99 -2.55
C SER A 1132 -16.04 -70.63 -3.08
N ALA A 1133 -17.10 -71.20 -2.50
CA ALA A 1133 -18.49 -70.94 -2.87
C ALA A 1133 -19.16 -69.84 -2.01
N VAL A 1134 -18.73 -69.70 -0.75
CA VAL A 1134 -19.23 -68.69 0.20
C VAL A 1134 -18.57 -67.34 -0.08
N LYS A 1135 -19.39 -66.29 -0.20
CA LYS A 1135 -18.92 -64.91 -0.35
C LYS A 1135 -18.35 -64.40 0.96
N HIS A 1136 -17.03 -64.28 1.01
CA HIS A 1136 -16.29 -63.79 2.17
C HIS A 1136 -15.04 -63.04 1.69
N SER A 1137 -14.44 -62.25 2.59
CA SER A 1137 -13.05 -61.80 2.47
C SER A 1137 -12.25 -62.37 3.65
N ALA A 1138 -10.92 -62.44 3.53
CA ALA A 1138 -10.07 -62.99 4.57
C ALA A 1138 -8.81 -62.13 4.75
N THR A 1139 -8.43 -61.90 6.01
CA THR A 1139 -7.18 -61.22 6.39
C THR A 1139 -6.33 -62.14 7.27
N VAL A 1140 -5.02 -61.86 7.36
CA VAL A 1140 -4.14 -62.52 8.33
C VAL A 1140 -3.67 -61.45 9.31
N GLU A 1141 -4.11 -61.57 10.56
CA GLU A 1141 -3.81 -60.66 11.66
C GLU A 1141 -3.07 -61.43 12.75
N ASN A 1142 -1.84 -61.06 13.08
CA ASN A 1142 -1.02 -61.74 14.09
C ASN A 1142 -0.93 -63.28 13.90
N SER A 1143 -0.71 -63.72 12.65
CA SER A 1143 -0.67 -65.14 12.27
C SER A 1143 -2.00 -65.89 12.44
N VAL A 1144 -3.10 -65.19 12.72
CA VAL A 1144 -4.47 -65.72 12.77
C VAL A 1144 -5.19 -65.29 11.50
N ARG A 1145 -5.76 -66.24 10.77
CA ARG A 1145 -6.59 -65.94 9.60
C ARG A 1145 -8.01 -65.59 10.07
N VAL A 1146 -8.48 -64.39 9.73
CA VAL A 1146 -9.80 -63.87 10.09
C VAL A 1146 -10.68 -63.83 8.86
N ILE A 1147 -11.89 -64.36 8.99
CA ILE A 1147 -12.91 -64.42 7.96
C ILE A 1147 -13.91 -63.29 8.18
N TRP A 1148 -14.24 -62.59 7.09
CA TRP A 1148 -15.09 -61.42 7.06
C TRP A 1148 -16.23 -61.63 6.07
N LYS A 1149 -17.35 -60.96 6.32
CA LYS A 1149 -18.39 -60.79 5.30
C LYS A 1149 -17.84 -60.03 4.10
N ALA A 1150 -18.33 -60.36 2.91
CA ALA A 1150 -17.88 -59.71 1.69
C ALA A 1150 -18.10 -58.18 1.74
N GLY A 1151 -17.01 -57.43 1.59
CA GLY A 1151 -16.99 -55.95 1.66
C GLY A 1151 -16.45 -55.39 2.99
N ASP A 1152 -16.34 -56.22 4.03
CA ASP A 1152 -15.80 -55.82 5.33
C ASP A 1152 -14.29 -56.14 5.47
N GLY A 1153 -13.66 -55.53 6.47
CA GLY A 1153 -12.27 -55.76 6.83
C GLY A 1153 -11.83 -55.03 8.10
N PRO A 1154 -10.53 -55.10 8.44
CA PRO A 1154 -10.00 -54.55 9.70
C PRO A 1154 -10.26 -53.05 9.86
N SER A 1155 -10.20 -52.28 8.77
CA SER A 1155 -10.42 -50.83 8.78
C SER A 1155 -11.90 -50.43 8.92
N THR A 1156 -12.85 -51.31 8.56
CA THR A 1156 -14.28 -51.06 8.71
C THR A 1156 -14.83 -51.53 10.05
N CYS A 1157 -14.11 -52.41 10.76
CA CYS A 1157 -14.47 -52.91 12.09
C CYS A 1157 -14.22 -51.85 13.17
N LYS A 1158 -15.24 -51.02 13.44
CA LYS A 1158 -15.24 -50.04 14.54
C LYS A 1158 -16.06 -50.51 15.73
N TYR A 1159 -15.91 -51.77 16.13
CA TYR A 1159 -16.59 -52.34 17.27
C TYR A 1159 -15.81 -53.48 17.89
N PHE A 1160 -16.22 -53.89 19.09
CA PHE A 1160 -15.89 -55.17 19.69
C PHE A 1160 -17.16 -55.74 20.34
N ARG A 1161 -17.25 -57.06 20.44
CA ARG A 1161 -18.42 -57.77 20.98
C ARG A 1161 -18.14 -58.33 22.36
N THR A 1162 -19.12 -58.15 23.22
CA THR A 1162 -19.18 -58.73 24.57
C THR A 1162 -19.67 -60.17 24.44
N ASP A 1163 -18.94 -61.10 25.03
CA ASP A 1163 -19.13 -62.52 24.77
C ASP A 1163 -18.78 -63.38 26.00
N ASP A 1164 -19.59 -64.42 26.23
CA ASP A 1164 -19.36 -65.47 27.22
C ASP A 1164 -19.38 -66.89 26.62
N ILE A 1165 -19.49 -67.00 25.29
CA ILE A 1165 -19.61 -68.24 24.52
C ILE A 1165 -18.28 -68.64 23.85
N ARG A 1166 -17.58 -67.71 23.19
CA ARG A 1166 -16.29 -68.02 22.51
C ARG A 1166 -15.16 -68.16 23.53
N GLU A 1167 -14.13 -68.93 23.20
CA GLU A 1167 -12.88 -68.90 23.97
C GLU A 1167 -11.98 -67.73 23.52
N GLY A 1168 -10.99 -67.34 24.32
CA GLY A 1168 -10.11 -66.21 23.98
C GLY A 1168 -9.36 -66.33 22.65
N ILE A 1169 -9.12 -67.55 22.17
CA ILE A 1169 -8.48 -67.84 20.86
C ILE A 1169 -9.47 -67.75 19.69
N ASP A 1170 -10.77 -67.85 19.98
CA ASP A 1170 -11.86 -67.78 19.01
C ASP A 1170 -12.25 -66.31 18.70
N VAL A 1171 -11.80 -65.36 19.53
CA VAL A 1171 -12.04 -63.91 19.35
C VAL A 1171 -10.99 -63.31 18.40
N PRO A 1172 -11.39 -62.67 17.29
CA PRO A 1172 -10.48 -62.03 16.34
C PRO A 1172 -9.57 -60.96 16.98
N PRO A 1173 -8.29 -60.84 16.55
CA PRO A 1173 -7.35 -59.84 17.07
C PRO A 1173 -7.85 -58.39 17.00
N VAL A 1174 -8.52 -58.00 15.92
CA VAL A 1174 -9.13 -56.66 15.75
C VAL A 1174 -10.09 -56.28 16.89
N GLU A 1175 -10.84 -57.23 17.44
CA GLU A 1175 -11.76 -56.95 18.55
C GLU A 1175 -11.00 -56.67 19.86
N PHE A 1176 -9.88 -57.35 20.11
CA PHE A 1176 -8.99 -57.03 21.23
C PHE A 1176 -8.34 -55.66 21.07
N ILE A 1177 -7.87 -55.32 19.86
CA ILE A 1177 -7.29 -54.02 19.55
C ILE A 1177 -8.30 -52.91 19.83
N ASN A 1178 -9.54 -53.06 19.35
CA ASN A 1178 -10.62 -52.10 19.58
C ASN A 1178 -11.04 -52.01 21.05
N ALA A 1179 -11.06 -53.13 21.78
CA ALA A 1179 -11.33 -53.14 23.21
C ALA A 1179 -10.22 -52.44 24.02
N ILE A 1180 -8.94 -52.60 23.66
CA ILE A 1180 -7.82 -51.88 24.29
C ILE A 1180 -7.95 -50.38 24.05
N ARG A 1181 -8.21 -49.95 22.80
CA ARG A 1181 -8.45 -48.54 22.46
C ARG A 1181 -9.60 -47.96 23.30
N TYR A 1182 -10.73 -48.67 23.37
CA TYR A 1182 -11.90 -48.27 24.15
C TYR A 1182 -11.59 -48.10 25.65
N VAL A 1183 -10.86 -49.05 26.25
CA VAL A 1183 -10.48 -49.00 27.66
C VAL A 1183 -9.47 -47.87 27.93
N LEU A 1184 -8.45 -47.68 27.10
CA LEU A 1184 -7.45 -46.63 27.28
C LEU A 1184 -8.01 -45.23 27.04
N GLN A 1185 -8.94 -45.06 26.10
CA GLN A 1185 -9.65 -43.80 25.91
C GLN A 1185 -10.43 -43.40 27.17
N SER A 1186 -11.04 -44.36 27.87
CA SER A 1186 -11.83 -44.12 29.07
C SER A 1186 -10.96 -43.96 30.33
N ALA A 1187 -9.92 -44.80 30.46
CA ALA A 1187 -9.10 -44.85 31.67
C ALA A 1187 -7.86 -43.94 31.62
N MET A 1188 -7.58 -43.31 30.46
CA MET A 1188 -6.41 -42.49 30.14
C MET A 1188 -5.09 -43.26 30.10
N SER A 1189 -4.72 -43.83 31.24
CA SER A 1189 -3.53 -44.64 31.41
C SER A 1189 -3.77 -45.72 32.43
N LEU A 1190 -3.28 -46.93 32.17
CA LEU A 1190 -3.41 -48.06 33.09
C LEU A 1190 -2.11 -48.88 33.15
N PRO A 1191 -1.74 -49.41 34.33
CA PRO A 1191 -0.76 -50.48 34.41
C PRO A 1191 -1.18 -51.67 33.53
N GLU A 1192 -0.22 -52.40 32.96
CA GLU A 1192 -0.51 -53.53 32.05
C GLU A 1192 -1.51 -54.53 32.65
N THR A 1193 -1.34 -54.85 33.94
CA THR A 1193 -2.17 -55.80 34.67
C THR A 1193 -3.62 -55.35 34.76
N ASP A 1194 -3.84 -54.05 34.96
CA ASP A 1194 -5.16 -53.43 35.05
C ASP A 1194 -5.78 -53.22 33.66
N LEU A 1195 -4.99 -52.83 32.67
CA LEU A 1195 -5.41 -52.73 31.27
C LEU A 1195 -5.89 -54.09 30.75
N ARG A 1196 -5.12 -55.14 31.01
CA ARG A 1196 -5.47 -56.53 30.65
C ARG A 1196 -6.78 -56.95 31.28
N ARG A 1197 -6.91 -56.77 32.60
CA ARG A 1197 -8.13 -57.14 33.33
C ARG A 1197 -9.36 -56.41 32.80
N GLN A 1198 -9.26 -55.10 32.57
CA GLN A 1198 -10.37 -54.30 32.09
C GLN A 1198 -10.74 -54.60 30.64
N THR A 1199 -9.76 -54.82 29.76
CA THR A 1199 -10.00 -55.23 28.35
C THR A 1199 -10.75 -56.56 28.30
N ILE A 1200 -10.30 -57.54 29.09
CA ILE A 1200 -10.95 -58.86 29.18
C ILE A 1200 -12.38 -58.74 29.75
N THR A 1201 -12.57 -57.88 30.74
CA THR A 1201 -13.91 -57.61 31.31
C THR A 1201 -14.80 -56.90 30.30
N ALA A 1202 -14.26 -55.97 29.51
CA ALA A 1202 -14.99 -55.25 28.47
C ALA A 1202 -15.51 -56.21 27.39
N LEU A 1203 -14.70 -57.22 27.02
CA LEU A 1203 -15.06 -58.31 26.11
C LEU A 1203 -16.03 -59.34 26.71
N GLY A 1204 -16.45 -59.23 27.98
CA GLY A 1204 -17.46 -60.10 28.59
C GLY A 1204 -16.92 -61.26 29.44
N PHE A 1205 -15.61 -61.48 29.46
CA PHE A 1205 -15.00 -62.61 30.16
C PHE A 1205 -14.80 -62.34 31.66
N LYS A 1206 -15.23 -63.29 32.50
CA LYS A 1206 -15.17 -63.18 33.98
C LYS A 1206 -13.79 -63.51 34.60
N ARG A 1207 -12.90 -64.20 33.88
CA ARG A 1207 -11.57 -64.62 34.38
C ARG A 1207 -10.52 -64.53 33.28
N THR A 1208 -9.30 -64.14 33.67
CA THR A 1208 -8.13 -64.12 32.78
C THR A 1208 -7.51 -65.52 32.67
N GLY A 1209 -7.91 -66.29 31.67
CA GLY A 1209 -7.23 -67.54 31.28
C GLY A 1209 -5.92 -67.27 30.54
N SER A 1210 -5.05 -68.29 30.39
CA SER A 1210 -3.77 -68.20 29.66
C SER A 1210 -3.96 -67.71 28.21
N ASN A 1211 -4.97 -68.21 27.51
CA ASN A 1211 -5.23 -67.87 26.11
C ASN A 1211 -5.67 -66.40 25.94
N LEU A 1212 -6.51 -65.90 26.86
CA LEU A 1212 -6.94 -64.49 26.88
C LEU A 1212 -5.77 -63.54 27.18
N ALA A 1213 -4.83 -63.95 28.04
CA ALA A 1213 -3.64 -63.17 28.34
C ALA A 1213 -2.71 -63.05 27.14
N VAL A 1214 -2.52 -64.15 26.38
CA VAL A 1214 -1.72 -64.16 25.15
C VAL A 1214 -2.36 -63.30 24.05
N ALA A 1215 -3.68 -63.44 23.82
CA ALA A 1215 -4.39 -62.64 22.83
C ALA A 1215 -4.33 -61.13 23.14
N PHE A 1216 -4.50 -60.76 24.41
CA PHE A 1216 -4.31 -59.39 24.87
C PHE A 1216 -2.88 -58.89 24.63
N ALA A 1217 -1.86 -59.66 25.02
CA ALA A 1217 -0.46 -59.27 24.86
C ALA A 1217 -0.09 -59.04 23.38
N ASN A 1218 -0.59 -59.90 22.49
CA ASN A 1218 -0.38 -59.74 21.04
C ASN A 1218 -1.08 -58.49 20.50
N ALA A 1219 -2.31 -58.20 20.92
CA ALA A 1219 -3.02 -57.00 20.51
C ALA A 1219 -2.35 -55.72 21.04
N LEU A 1220 -1.86 -55.75 22.29
CA LEU A 1220 -1.11 -54.64 22.87
C LEU A 1220 0.23 -54.42 22.14
N ALA A 1221 0.94 -55.49 21.78
CA ALA A 1221 2.19 -55.40 21.03
C ALA A 1221 2.00 -54.79 19.62
N VAL A 1222 0.86 -55.04 18.98
CA VAL A 1222 0.51 -54.39 17.70
C VAL A 1222 0.33 -52.88 17.90
N LEU A 1223 -0.45 -52.49 18.91
CA LEU A 1223 -0.72 -51.09 19.21
C LEU A 1223 0.54 -50.32 19.66
N THR A 1224 1.45 -50.97 20.38
CA THR A 1224 2.74 -50.37 20.76
C THR A 1224 3.72 -50.32 19.59
N GLY A 1225 3.73 -51.36 18.75
CA GLY A 1225 4.55 -51.40 17.53
C GLY A 1225 4.15 -50.36 16.49
N SER A 1226 2.85 -50.03 16.39
CA SER A 1226 2.36 -48.95 15.51
C SER A 1226 2.54 -47.55 16.08
N GLY A 1227 2.90 -47.44 17.36
CA GLY A 1227 3.00 -46.16 18.09
C GLY A 1227 1.65 -45.58 18.52
N GLU A 1228 0.53 -46.30 18.29
CA GLU A 1228 -0.82 -45.87 18.71
C GLU A 1228 -1.03 -45.95 20.23
N VAL A 1229 -0.31 -46.84 20.90
CA VAL A 1229 -0.27 -46.94 22.36
C VAL A 1229 1.17 -46.83 22.80
N VAL A 1230 1.46 -46.02 23.80
CA VAL A 1230 2.81 -45.83 24.35
C VAL A 1230 2.84 -46.23 25.82
N GLU A 1231 3.94 -46.86 26.21
CA GLU A 1231 4.25 -47.12 27.61
C GLU A 1231 5.07 -45.96 28.18
N ARG A 1232 4.59 -45.33 29.25
CA ARG A 1232 5.29 -44.27 29.97
C ARG A 1232 5.19 -44.51 31.47
N GLY A 1233 6.33 -44.71 32.14
CA GLY A 1233 6.37 -44.85 33.60
C GLY A 1233 5.64 -46.10 34.13
N GLY A 1234 5.63 -47.20 33.38
CA GLY A 1234 4.98 -48.46 33.77
C GLY A 1234 3.46 -48.50 33.58
N VAL A 1235 2.89 -47.51 32.88
CA VAL A 1235 1.49 -47.49 32.44
C VAL A 1235 1.39 -47.31 30.93
N TYR A 1236 0.37 -47.90 30.33
CA TYR A 1236 0.03 -47.79 28.91
C TYR A 1236 -1.02 -46.70 28.70
N MET A 1237 -0.87 -45.90 27.65
CA MET A 1237 -1.78 -44.81 27.26
C MET A 1237 -1.84 -44.66 25.74
N MET A 1238 -2.87 -43.99 25.21
CA MET A 1238 -2.90 -43.63 23.78
C MET A 1238 -1.71 -42.72 23.42
N GLY A 1239 -1.07 -42.99 22.29
CA GLY A 1239 0.17 -42.40 21.79
C GLY A 1239 0.11 -40.93 21.41
#